data_AF-A0A8C3LWN6-F1
#
_entry.id   AF-A0A8C3LWN6-F1
#
_cell.length_a   1.000
_cell.length_b   1.000
_cell.length_c   1.000
_cell.angle_alpha   90.00
_cell.angle_beta   90.00
_cell.angle_gamma   90.00
#
_symmetry.space_group_name_H-M   'P 1'
#
loop_
_entity.id
_entity.type
_entity.pdbx_description
1 polymer ?
#
loop_
_entity_poly.entity_id
_entity_poly.type
_entity_poly.pdbx_seq_one_letter_code
_entity_poly.pdbx_strand_id
1 'polypeptide(L)'
;CSVLCGALGLSTCPPRAQPRCVSVKEPGGVSLSSHLRPIGFSHTCRARAEHVLCGLSMTNPRFLSQDVCVLLAQACQLVHFDQEHLVSKVCQLIHHLLNRFQVVVDEQNLNFLLSYCISALKQCSSWTHVEILQALAALVYNNGPKCQKYLQDLLGKTGLLVQFSDPAQSDVELRRAAVHSMANLCLSVPGQPCLDEPYRSVCFQTFLSVLQSSKTSNVDDIVFCMLLQNALKGIQSLLNGGKMKILQTDQLGSLLAVLKKCMFHGLPGLSIEMPAALYPAPLPQYDKRSPVKQEQPEPAAFKPTGKSKGKQKKGEFAEEGKEDLCDTGNESNHGADVLKLNLENSPCADPRACASDVACVPAGKDALPSHGASWKRISSSESEYSDAEGGIQSKMRSYQAKVRQGALACFLSAIKSIEKRVLYGYWSAFVPDAPGIGSPQSVSLMTIALKDPSPKTRACSLQVLSAILEGSKQFLSIAEDANDHKRAFTPFSVTIASSIRELHRCLLLALVAESSSQTLTQIIKCLANLVSNAPYSRLNPGLLTRVWNQIKPYICHKDVNVRVSSLTLLGAIVSAQAPLPEVQLLLQQPSSSGLSNSGSATPHRFNFSEQWRKALPLEGESPENPSGCLPPEPCWLIRLCISIIVLPREDSCSDSDANFPSGNVYEPSPVRLESLQVLALLVKGYFSMAQSYLLELGEVACKCMEETDPSIQLHGAKLLEELGTGVVQQHKPDSAVAPEKRVPISMVVTFWTMMLNGPLPGALQNSQHATLQTSACDALSSILPEAFSSLQNDQQILCITLLLGLNHSETPLVKAAAVRALGVYILFSCLRQDVMFVADTANAILNSLHDKSPSVRAKAAWSLGNLTDTLIVNMETMGQSFQEEFSDLLLLKMLRSATEASKDKDKVKSNAVRALGNLLHFLQPCHVAHPRFREAIEESLQALVSTVQSEATMKVRWNACYALGNVFKNSALPLGEAAWTTQAYSALSSVVKSCKNFKVRIKSAMALSIPSRRECYGATEQFCQIWSALVEALQKSEDTEDFLEFKYSASLRTQICQALLHLLSLATNTDLPLIWETIRANGDAIKSYVVQYMKSGVEDNEAGTHTDLCERERLLKGAIEHLHGVEKHPECKTGGRVSVYLEDVLTNHAGSVLLRVLLYSKSLL
;
A
#
# COMPACT_ATOMS: atom_id res chain seq x y z
N CYS A 1 -7.49 28.37 -1.59
CA CYS A 1 -7.10 29.48 -2.47
C CYS A 1 -7.34 29.08 -3.91
N SER A 2 -8.22 29.80 -4.60
CA SER A 2 -8.42 29.76 -6.05
C SER A 2 -8.27 31.21 -6.54
N VAL A 3 -7.55 31.40 -7.65
CA VAL A 3 -6.78 32.63 -7.90
C VAL A 3 -6.89 33.03 -9.38
N LEU A 4 -7.50 34.20 -9.63
CA LEU A 4 -7.24 35.18 -10.72
C LEU A 4 -7.28 34.66 -12.20
N CYS A 5 -7.37 35.46 -13.27
CA CYS A 5 -7.65 36.89 -13.50
C CYS A 5 -8.21 37.09 -14.93
N GLY A 6 -8.58 38.33 -15.31
CA GLY A 6 -8.89 38.71 -16.71
C GLY A 6 -10.23 39.46 -16.83
N ALA A 7 -10.34 40.80 -16.91
CA ALA A 7 -9.51 41.89 -17.43
C ALA A 7 -9.72 42.23 -18.93
N LEU A 8 -10.74 43.06 -19.20
CA LEU A 8 -10.78 44.05 -20.28
C LEU A 8 -11.35 45.36 -19.68
N GLY A 9 -10.92 46.53 -20.17
CA GLY A 9 -11.18 47.83 -19.54
C GLY A 9 -11.71 48.91 -20.49
N LEU A 10 -11.48 50.19 -20.16
CA LEU A 10 -12.12 51.41 -20.72
C LEU A 10 -13.57 51.60 -20.19
N SER A 11 -14.15 52.80 -19.97
CA SER A 11 -13.70 54.21 -19.87
C SER A 11 -14.91 55.07 -19.38
N THR A 12 -14.86 56.28 -18.78
CA THR A 12 -13.82 57.13 -18.13
C THR A 12 -14.49 58.31 -17.37
N CYS A 13 -13.83 58.84 -16.32
CA CYS A 13 -13.87 60.26 -15.88
C CYS A 13 -15.12 60.87 -15.15
N PRO A 14 -14.99 62.00 -14.40
CA PRO A 14 -13.92 62.37 -13.45
C PRO A 14 -14.51 63.03 -12.13
N PRO A 15 -13.94 64.03 -11.39
CA PRO A 15 -13.94 63.95 -9.91
C PRO A 15 -14.42 65.22 -9.14
N ARG A 16 -14.40 65.18 -7.79
CA ARG A 16 -14.07 66.33 -6.91
C ARG A 16 -13.72 65.93 -5.47
N ALA A 17 -13.16 66.88 -4.69
CA ALA A 17 -12.43 66.63 -3.44
C ALA A 17 -13.02 67.38 -2.22
N GLN A 18 -12.43 67.13 -1.04
CA GLN A 18 -12.76 67.76 0.26
C GLN A 18 -12.56 69.29 0.29
N PRO A 19 -13.22 69.97 1.24
CA PRO A 19 -12.48 70.81 2.19
C PRO A 19 -12.85 70.55 3.67
N ARG A 20 -12.29 71.35 4.59
CA ARG A 20 -12.37 71.20 6.06
C ARG A 20 -13.46 72.07 6.72
N CYS A 21 -13.69 71.78 8.02
CA CYS A 21 -13.93 72.73 9.14
C CYS A 21 -15.36 73.07 9.67
N VAL A 22 -15.49 72.83 10.99
CA VAL A 22 -16.19 73.64 12.03
C VAL A 22 -17.71 73.45 12.29
N SER A 23 -17.97 72.69 13.38
CA SER A 23 -18.94 72.93 14.48
C SER A 23 -20.46 72.95 14.24
N VAL A 24 -21.22 72.17 15.03
CA VAL A 24 -22.05 72.69 16.16
C VAL A 24 -22.72 71.57 16.99
N LYS A 25 -22.56 71.65 18.32
CA LYS A 25 -23.34 71.09 19.46
C LYS A 25 -23.55 69.59 19.69
N GLU A 26 -23.33 69.26 20.97
CA GLU A 26 -23.82 68.17 21.83
C GLU A 26 -25.37 68.11 21.92
N PRO A 27 -26.01 67.02 22.42
CA PRO A 27 -25.88 66.61 23.83
C PRO A 27 -25.89 65.09 24.15
N GLY A 28 -25.50 64.75 25.38
CA GLY A 28 -26.16 63.67 26.15
C GLY A 28 -25.46 62.30 26.25
N GLY A 29 -24.31 62.22 26.90
CA GLY A 29 -23.75 60.95 27.35
C GLY A 29 -24.40 60.43 28.64
N VAL A 30 -24.64 59.11 28.73
CA VAL A 30 -25.07 58.42 29.97
C VAL A 30 -24.11 57.27 30.26
N SER A 31 -23.42 57.30 31.40
CA SER A 31 -22.42 56.28 31.76
C SER A 31 -23.02 55.10 32.52
N LEU A 32 -22.69 53.88 32.12
CA LEU A 32 -22.89 52.65 32.89
C LEU A 32 -21.87 52.52 34.03
N SER A 33 -21.87 53.49 34.96
CA SER A 33 -20.98 53.54 36.14
C SER A 33 -21.71 53.42 37.48
N SER A 34 -23.05 53.43 37.47
CA SER A 34 -23.88 53.36 38.68
C SER A 34 -24.92 52.24 38.58
N HIS A 35 -24.65 51.11 39.26
CA HIS A 35 -25.68 50.24 39.90
C HIS A 35 -25.11 49.17 40.86
N LEU A 36 -23.86 49.31 41.33
CA LEU A 36 -23.28 48.48 42.40
C LEU A 36 -22.90 49.34 43.61
N ARG A 37 -23.81 49.40 44.59
CA ARG A 37 -23.52 49.74 46.00
C ARG A 37 -24.03 48.60 46.88
N PRO A 38 -23.41 48.34 48.04
CA PRO A 38 -23.70 47.14 48.83
C PRO A 38 -25.11 47.18 49.42
N ILE A 39 -25.87 46.10 49.20
CA ILE A 39 -27.15 45.83 49.84
C ILE A 39 -27.03 44.46 50.52
N GLY A 40 -27.48 44.37 51.78
CA GLY A 40 -27.22 43.21 52.65
C GLY A 40 -27.81 41.90 52.15
N PHE A 41 -27.12 40.80 52.46
CA PHE A 41 -27.56 39.44 52.13
C PHE A 41 -28.90 39.10 52.81
N SER A 42 -29.86 38.66 52.02
CA SER A 42 -31.05 37.91 52.48
C SER A 42 -31.45 36.87 51.41
N HIS A 43 -32.21 35.85 51.80
CA HIS A 43 -32.30 34.57 51.07
C HIS A 43 -33.01 34.60 49.70
N THR A 44 -33.47 35.75 49.21
CA THR A 44 -34.36 35.85 48.02
C THR A 44 -33.64 35.93 46.66
N CYS A 45 -32.31 35.96 46.60
CA CYS A 45 -31.57 36.15 45.34
C CYS A 45 -31.55 34.93 44.40
N ARG A 46 -31.82 33.71 44.89
CA ARG A 46 -31.67 32.45 44.11
C ARG A 46 -32.46 32.45 42.80
N ALA A 47 -33.74 32.81 42.85
CA ALA A 47 -34.58 32.89 41.66
C ALA A 47 -34.21 34.05 40.73
N ARG A 48 -33.75 35.19 41.28
CA ARG A 48 -33.51 36.42 40.49
C ARG A 48 -32.22 36.35 39.67
N ALA A 49 -31.16 35.71 40.19
CA ALA A 49 -29.95 35.45 39.41
C ALA A 49 -30.21 34.51 38.23
N GLU A 50 -30.97 33.43 38.44
CA GLU A 50 -31.37 32.51 37.37
C GLU A 50 -32.30 33.22 36.35
N HIS A 51 -33.21 34.10 36.79
CA HIS A 51 -34.11 34.82 35.89
C HIS A 51 -33.39 35.90 35.04
N VAL A 52 -32.34 36.53 35.55
CA VAL A 52 -31.50 37.47 34.77
C VAL A 52 -30.64 36.73 33.75
N LEU A 53 -30.04 35.59 34.12
CA LEU A 53 -29.25 34.76 33.21
C LEU A 53 -30.10 34.02 32.16
N CYS A 54 -31.33 33.62 32.49
CA CYS A 54 -32.29 33.10 31.50
C CYS A 54 -32.86 34.20 30.60
N GLY A 55 -33.07 35.42 31.12
CA GLY A 55 -33.53 36.58 30.34
C GLY A 55 -32.58 37.02 29.23
N LEU A 56 -31.30 36.66 29.31
CA LEU A 56 -30.30 36.86 28.24
C LEU A 56 -30.38 35.80 27.12
N SER A 57 -31.33 34.86 27.17
CA SER A 57 -31.49 33.82 26.16
C SER A 57 -32.78 34.02 25.35
N MET A 58 -32.77 34.98 24.41
CA MET A 58 -33.48 34.90 23.13
C MET A 58 -33.06 36.03 22.14
N THR A 59 -33.26 35.78 20.84
CA THR A 59 -33.30 36.76 19.72
C THR A 59 -32.09 37.68 19.44
N ASN A 60 -30.84 37.28 19.64
CA ASN A 60 -29.73 37.94 18.90
C ASN A 60 -28.45 37.07 18.71
N PRO A 61 -28.05 36.74 17.46
CA PRO A 61 -26.82 35.98 17.16
C PRO A 61 -25.49 36.76 17.33
N ARG A 62 -25.50 37.91 18.03
CA ARG A 62 -24.38 38.88 18.07
C ARG A 62 -23.73 39.08 19.44
N PHE A 63 -24.01 38.22 20.44
CA PHE A 63 -23.18 38.17 21.64
C PHE A 63 -21.77 37.68 21.28
N LEU A 64 -20.75 38.47 21.61
CA LEU A 64 -19.37 38.17 21.21
C LEU A 64 -18.74 37.18 22.19
N SER A 65 -17.89 36.29 21.67
CA SER A 65 -17.09 35.33 22.46
C SER A 65 -16.30 36.02 23.59
N GLN A 66 -15.97 37.30 23.40
CA GLN A 66 -15.20 38.13 24.32
C GLN A 66 -16.02 38.60 25.54
N ASP A 67 -17.33 38.85 25.36
CA ASP A 67 -18.23 39.33 26.43
C ASP A 67 -18.35 38.27 27.55
N VAL A 68 -18.43 36.99 27.15
CA VAL A 68 -18.55 35.86 28.09
C VAL A 68 -17.25 35.68 28.91
N CYS A 69 -16.09 35.85 28.28
CA CYS A 69 -14.79 35.78 28.97
C CYS A 69 -14.63 36.92 29.99
N VAL A 70 -15.00 38.15 29.62
CA VAL A 70 -14.97 39.32 30.52
C VAL A 70 -15.96 39.15 31.67
N LEU A 71 -17.18 38.68 31.41
CA LEU A 71 -18.18 38.39 32.45
C LEU A 71 -17.68 37.35 33.47
N LEU A 72 -17.05 36.27 33.00
CA LEU A 72 -16.47 35.25 33.87
C LEU A 72 -15.30 35.79 34.70
N ALA A 73 -14.43 36.61 34.10
CA ALA A 73 -13.33 37.26 34.81
C ALA A 73 -13.85 38.20 35.91
N GLN A 74 -14.84 39.05 35.60
CA GLN A 74 -15.48 39.94 36.58
C GLN A 74 -16.17 39.17 37.71
N ALA A 75 -16.86 38.06 37.40
CA ALA A 75 -17.47 37.20 38.43
C ALA A 75 -16.43 36.62 39.40
N CYS A 76 -15.25 36.23 38.89
CA CYS A 76 -14.15 35.74 39.73
C CYS A 76 -13.46 36.85 40.53
N GLN A 77 -13.45 38.10 40.03
CA GLN A 77 -12.93 39.26 40.78
C GLN A 77 -13.82 39.65 41.97
N LEU A 78 -15.12 39.37 41.91
CA LEU A 78 -16.10 39.73 42.95
C LEU A 78 -16.28 38.65 44.03
N VAL A 79 -15.77 37.42 43.82
CA VAL A 79 -15.97 36.29 44.73
C VAL A 79 -14.64 35.86 45.35
N HIS A 80 -14.46 36.27 46.61
CA HIS A 80 -13.30 35.93 47.43
C HIS A 80 -13.35 34.47 47.93
N PHE A 81 -12.19 33.90 48.28
CA PHE A 81 -12.04 32.46 48.59
C PHE A 81 -12.63 32.03 49.94
N ASP A 82 -12.88 32.96 50.86
CA ASP A 82 -13.64 32.74 52.10
C ASP A 82 -15.12 32.41 51.82
N GLN A 83 -15.64 32.80 50.64
CA GLN A 83 -17.03 32.63 50.25
C GLN A 83 -17.24 31.34 49.47
N GLU A 84 -16.86 30.20 50.05
CA GLU A 84 -16.81 28.88 49.38
C GLU A 84 -18.09 28.50 48.60
N HIS A 85 -19.28 28.81 49.12
CA HIS A 85 -20.55 28.60 48.41
C HIS A 85 -20.67 29.43 47.11
N LEU A 86 -20.12 30.64 47.08
CA LEU A 86 -20.08 31.47 45.87
C LEU A 86 -18.95 31.02 44.93
N VAL A 87 -17.79 30.60 45.44
CA VAL A 87 -16.71 30.00 44.64
C VAL A 87 -17.22 28.77 43.87
N SER A 88 -17.91 27.85 44.56
CA SER A 88 -18.58 26.69 43.97
C SER A 88 -19.56 27.09 42.86
N LYS A 89 -20.36 28.15 43.07
CA LYS A 89 -21.33 28.64 42.07
C LYS A 89 -20.70 29.33 40.87
N VAL A 90 -19.62 30.09 41.05
CA VAL A 90 -18.85 30.67 39.94
C VAL A 90 -18.17 29.58 39.12
N CYS A 91 -17.64 28.53 39.77
CA CYS A 91 -17.06 27.38 39.07
C CYS A 91 -18.12 26.60 38.26
N GLN A 92 -19.32 26.38 38.81
CA GLN A 92 -20.46 25.83 38.06
C GLN A 92 -20.88 26.72 36.87
N LEU A 93 -20.77 28.05 37.00
CA LEU A 93 -21.05 28.99 35.90
C LEU A 93 -19.98 28.91 34.80
N ILE A 94 -18.69 28.93 35.13
CA ILE A 94 -17.57 28.74 34.20
C ILE A 94 -17.76 27.43 33.41
N HIS A 95 -17.96 26.32 34.13
CA HIS A 95 -18.15 25.01 33.52
C HIS A 95 -19.36 24.97 32.58
N HIS A 96 -20.48 25.59 32.95
CA HIS A 96 -21.68 25.56 32.11
C HIS A 96 -21.56 26.47 30.89
N LEU A 97 -21.05 27.69 31.02
CA LEU A 97 -20.96 28.64 29.91
C LEU A 97 -19.94 28.19 28.85
N LEU A 98 -18.73 27.79 29.26
CA LEU A 98 -17.69 27.37 28.32
C LEU A 98 -18.10 26.12 27.53
N ASN A 99 -18.67 25.10 28.19
CA ASN A 99 -19.11 23.88 27.51
C ASN A 99 -20.37 24.09 26.64
N ARG A 100 -21.27 25.03 27.01
CA ARG A 100 -22.50 25.30 26.23
C ARG A 100 -22.23 26.14 24.98
N PHE A 101 -21.30 27.09 25.04
CA PHE A 101 -21.07 28.07 23.97
C PHE A 101 -19.75 27.85 23.20
N GLN A 102 -18.89 26.90 23.62
CA GLN A 102 -17.60 26.58 22.98
C GLN A 102 -16.72 27.82 22.74
N VAL A 103 -16.73 28.72 23.74
CA VAL A 103 -16.10 30.05 23.70
C VAL A 103 -14.59 29.93 23.51
N VAL A 104 -14.04 30.66 22.53
CA VAL A 104 -12.59 30.79 22.40
C VAL A 104 -12.12 31.80 23.42
N VAL A 105 -11.48 31.31 24.49
CA VAL A 105 -10.88 32.14 25.54
C VAL A 105 -9.55 32.71 25.04
N ASP A 106 -9.41 34.03 25.12
CA ASP A 106 -8.16 34.75 24.86
C ASP A 106 -7.12 34.47 25.96
N GLU A 107 -5.86 34.74 25.66
CA GLU A 107 -4.75 34.39 26.56
C GLU A 107 -4.77 35.15 27.89
N GLN A 108 -5.30 36.37 27.93
CA GLN A 108 -5.34 37.19 29.15
C GLN A 108 -6.41 36.68 30.12
N ASN A 109 -7.64 36.50 29.65
CA ASN A 109 -8.72 35.93 30.44
C ASN A 109 -8.46 34.47 30.82
N LEU A 110 -7.86 33.67 29.93
CA LEU A 110 -7.44 32.30 30.26
C LEU A 110 -6.41 32.30 31.40
N ASN A 111 -5.38 33.16 31.32
CA ASN A 111 -4.36 33.27 32.37
C ASN A 111 -4.96 33.68 33.72
N PHE A 112 -5.95 34.58 33.72
CA PHE A 112 -6.63 35.01 34.94
C PHE A 112 -7.53 33.91 35.54
N LEU A 113 -8.39 33.28 34.72
CA LEU A 113 -9.34 32.25 35.17
C LEU A 113 -8.64 30.97 35.64
N LEU A 114 -7.53 30.57 35.00
CA LEU A 114 -6.68 29.47 35.48
C LEU A 114 -6.04 29.81 36.84
N SER A 115 -5.52 31.03 37.00
CA SER A 115 -4.94 31.51 38.26
C SER A 115 -5.96 31.48 39.40
N TYR A 116 -7.21 31.89 39.14
CA TYR A 116 -8.31 31.83 40.10
C TYR A 116 -8.63 30.39 40.50
N CYS A 117 -8.81 29.48 39.55
CA CYS A 117 -9.13 28.07 39.84
C CYS A 117 -8.00 27.37 40.63
N ILE A 118 -6.74 27.62 40.28
CA ILE A 118 -5.57 27.09 41.01
C ILE A 118 -5.49 27.66 42.43
N SER A 119 -5.81 28.95 42.61
CA SER A 119 -5.83 29.60 43.92
C SER A 119 -6.95 29.09 44.81
N ALA A 120 -8.14 28.83 44.25
CA ALA A 120 -9.27 28.23 44.95
C ALA A 120 -8.99 26.79 45.41
N LEU A 121 -8.39 25.94 44.56
CA LEU A 121 -7.98 24.58 44.94
C LEU A 121 -6.93 24.54 46.06
N LYS A 122 -6.17 25.62 46.27
CA LYS A 122 -5.16 25.75 47.34
C LYS A 122 -5.69 26.37 48.65
N GLN A 123 -6.90 26.96 48.64
CA GLN A 123 -7.42 27.75 49.78
C GLN A 123 -8.80 27.29 50.26
N CYS A 124 -9.70 26.92 49.35
CA CYS A 124 -11.03 26.42 49.71
C CYS A 124 -10.95 24.96 50.16
N SER A 125 -11.90 24.55 51.01
CA SER A 125 -12.00 23.20 51.55
C SER A 125 -12.53 22.17 50.54
N SER A 126 -12.29 20.89 50.82
CA SER A 126 -12.38 19.79 49.84
C SER A 126 -13.75 19.61 49.18
N TRP A 127 -14.85 19.94 49.87
CA TRP A 127 -16.20 19.81 49.31
C TRP A 127 -16.44 20.71 48.08
N THR A 128 -15.62 21.76 47.88
CA THR A 128 -15.67 22.64 46.70
C THR A 128 -14.85 22.14 45.51
N HIS A 129 -13.90 21.22 45.73
CA HIS A 129 -12.84 20.93 44.75
C HIS A 129 -13.36 20.28 43.47
N VAL A 130 -14.45 19.50 43.56
CA VAL A 130 -15.06 18.84 42.39
C VAL A 130 -15.61 19.86 41.39
N GLU A 131 -16.33 20.89 41.85
CA GLU A 131 -16.78 22.02 41.02
C GLU A 131 -15.60 22.81 40.43
N ILE A 132 -14.57 23.10 41.22
CA ILE A 132 -13.42 23.89 40.76
C ILE A 132 -12.63 23.11 39.69
N LEU A 133 -12.46 21.79 39.85
CA LEU A 133 -11.86 20.94 38.82
C LEU A 133 -12.73 20.81 37.55
N GLN A 134 -14.06 20.85 37.68
CA GLN A 134 -14.96 20.92 36.53
C GLN A 134 -14.84 22.24 35.75
N ALA A 135 -14.67 23.38 36.44
CA ALA A 135 -14.36 24.66 35.81
C ALA A 135 -12.99 24.63 35.10
N LEU A 136 -11.96 24.13 35.80
CA LEU A 136 -10.61 23.95 35.27
C LEU A 136 -10.59 23.06 34.02
N ALA A 137 -11.32 21.94 34.04
CA ALA A 137 -11.44 21.02 32.89
C ALA A 137 -12.06 21.70 31.66
N ALA A 138 -12.99 22.63 31.85
CA ALA A 138 -13.60 23.40 30.75
C ALA A 138 -12.64 24.49 30.22
N LEU A 139 -11.83 25.12 31.09
CA LEU A 139 -10.83 26.13 30.70
C LEU A 139 -9.68 25.54 29.86
N VAL A 140 -9.15 24.37 30.25
CA VAL A 140 -7.99 23.74 29.58
C VAL A 140 -8.35 23.01 28.27
N TYR A 141 -9.63 22.73 28.02
CA TYR A 141 -10.11 22.08 26.80
C TYR A 141 -9.71 22.89 25.55
N ASN A 142 -9.03 22.25 24.59
CA ASN A 142 -8.38 22.87 23.42
C ASN A 142 -7.37 23.99 23.73
N ASN A 143 -7.01 24.23 25.00
CA ASN A 143 -6.11 25.31 25.43
C ASN A 143 -4.81 24.80 26.07
N GLY A 144 -4.58 23.48 26.12
CA GLY A 144 -3.40 22.87 26.74
C GLY A 144 -2.05 23.52 26.42
N PRO A 145 -1.73 23.82 25.15
CA PRO A 145 -0.48 24.50 24.77
C PRO A 145 -0.31 25.91 25.37
N LYS A 146 -1.41 26.63 25.63
CA LYS A 146 -1.41 27.96 26.25
C LYS A 146 -1.21 27.91 27.77
N CYS A 147 -1.30 26.72 28.39
CA CYS A 147 -1.26 26.56 29.84
C CYS A 147 0.15 26.51 30.43
N GLN A 148 1.21 26.73 29.61
CA GLN A 148 2.63 26.54 29.94
C GLN A 148 3.03 27.10 31.31
N LYS A 149 2.59 28.32 31.64
CA LYS A 149 2.84 29.02 32.90
C LYS A 149 2.43 28.21 34.15
N TYR A 150 1.38 27.40 34.03
CA TYR A 150 0.76 26.67 35.15
C TYR A 150 1.00 25.15 35.11
N LEU A 151 1.75 24.62 34.14
CA LEU A 151 2.01 23.18 34.07
C LEU A 151 2.77 22.66 35.29
N GLN A 152 3.64 23.47 35.91
CA GLN A 152 4.32 23.09 37.14
C GLN A 152 3.36 23.00 38.35
N ASP A 153 2.39 23.92 38.47
CA ASP A 153 1.35 23.91 39.52
C ASP A 153 0.33 22.77 39.35
N LEU A 154 0.10 22.33 38.11
CA LEU A 154 -0.91 21.32 37.78
C LEU A 154 -0.32 19.91 37.68
N LEU A 155 0.82 19.76 37.00
CA LEU A 155 1.45 18.49 36.61
C LEU A 155 2.88 18.28 37.15
N GLY A 156 3.41 19.22 37.94
CA GLY A 156 4.71 19.04 38.60
C GLY A 156 4.68 17.95 39.69
N LYS A 157 5.83 17.68 40.32
CA LYS A 157 5.96 16.65 41.37
C LYS A 157 5.02 16.84 42.57
N THR A 158 4.61 18.08 42.83
CA THR A 158 3.62 18.47 43.85
C THR A 158 2.41 19.17 43.21
N GLY A 159 2.13 18.83 41.94
CA GLY A 159 1.07 19.45 41.15
C GLY A 159 -0.33 18.97 41.58
N LEU A 160 -1.28 19.89 41.60
CA LEU A 160 -2.63 19.65 42.12
C LEU A 160 -3.34 18.48 41.41
N LEU A 161 -3.20 18.36 40.09
CA LEU A 161 -3.86 17.27 39.34
C LEU A 161 -3.19 15.92 39.61
N VAL A 162 -1.89 15.90 39.89
CA VAL A 162 -1.17 14.67 40.30
C VAL A 162 -1.67 14.21 41.67
N GLN A 163 -1.73 15.13 42.64
CA GLN A 163 -2.21 14.84 44.00
C GLN A 163 -3.68 14.39 44.03
N PHE A 164 -4.56 15.04 43.26
CA PHE A 164 -5.98 14.67 43.21
C PHE A 164 -6.28 13.44 42.35
N SER A 165 -5.36 12.99 41.49
CA SER A 165 -5.53 11.76 40.67
C SER A 165 -4.93 10.49 41.30
N ASP A 166 -4.22 10.63 42.42
CA ASP A 166 -3.49 9.56 43.10
C ASP A 166 -4.39 8.35 43.48
N PRO A 167 -3.90 7.09 43.38
CA PRO A 167 -4.66 5.91 43.81
C PRO A 167 -5.10 5.87 45.27
N ALA A 168 -4.41 6.57 46.18
CA ALA A 168 -4.77 6.66 47.59
C ALA A 168 -5.90 7.68 47.89
N GLN A 169 -6.33 8.46 46.89
CA GLN A 169 -7.44 9.41 47.05
C GLN A 169 -8.77 8.67 47.25
N SER A 170 -9.39 8.86 48.42
CA SER A 170 -10.65 8.21 48.79
C SER A 170 -11.86 8.75 48.03
N ASP A 171 -11.83 10.01 47.60
CA ASP A 171 -12.89 10.59 46.77
C ASP A 171 -12.68 10.27 45.28
N VAL A 172 -13.47 9.33 44.77
CA VAL A 172 -13.44 8.89 43.37
C VAL A 172 -14.04 9.94 42.41
N GLU A 173 -14.95 10.81 42.87
CA GLU A 173 -15.49 11.91 42.06
C GLU A 173 -14.45 13.03 41.89
N LEU A 174 -13.71 13.36 42.95
CA LEU A 174 -12.54 14.23 42.90
C LEU A 174 -11.47 13.67 41.96
N ARG A 175 -11.15 12.37 42.09
CA ARG A 175 -10.20 11.66 41.22
C ARG A 175 -10.65 11.65 39.75
N ARG A 176 -11.94 11.44 39.50
CA ARG A 176 -12.58 11.49 38.17
C ARG A 176 -12.51 12.89 37.55
N ALA A 177 -12.67 13.94 38.36
CA ALA A 177 -12.58 15.33 37.93
C ALA A 177 -11.13 15.71 37.58
N ALA A 178 -10.16 15.37 38.43
CA ALA A 178 -8.73 15.63 38.19
C ALA A 178 -8.24 14.95 36.90
N VAL A 179 -8.55 13.66 36.73
CA VAL A 179 -8.22 12.90 35.51
C VAL A 179 -8.92 13.49 34.27
N HIS A 180 -10.12 14.08 34.41
CA HIS A 180 -10.77 14.80 33.30
C HIS A 180 -10.01 16.07 32.91
N SER A 181 -9.60 16.90 33.89
CA SER A 181 -8.79 18.09 33.63
C SER A 181 -7.48 17.73 32.92
N MET A 182 -6.80 16.66 33.37
CA MET A 182 -5.58 16.16 32.71
C MET A 182 -5.85 15.69 31.27
N ALA A 183 -6.94 14.96 31.02
CA ALA A 183 -7.28 14.47 29.69
C ALA A 183 -7.62 15.60 28.70
N ASN A 184 -8.30 16.66 29.16
CA ASN A 184 -8.59 17.85 28.37
C ASN A 184 -7.33 18.71 28.13
N LEU A 185 -6.43 18.80 29.12
CA LEU A 185 -5.15 19.48 29.02
C LEU A 185 -4.20 18.81 27.99
N CYS A 186 -4.32 17.49 27.81
CA CYS A 186 -3.59 16.72 26.80
C CYS A 186 -4.18 16.82 25.38
N LEU A 187 -5.31 17.50 25.18
CA LEU A 187 -6.02 17.54 23.89
C LEU A 187 -5.30 18.44 22.87
N SER A 188 -4.77 17.83 21.82
CA SER A 188 -4.02 18.50 20.76
C SER A 188 -4.91 19.17 19.71
N VAL A 189 -4.63 20.44 19.39
CA VAL A 189 -5.25 21.15 18.26
C VAL A 189 -4.27 21.15 17.06
N PRO A 190 -4.71 20.83 15.82
CA PRO A 190 -3.84 20.84 14.65
C PRO A 190 -3.13 22.18 14.46
N GLY A 191 -1.80 22.13 14.30
CA GLY A 191 -0.95 23.32 14.11
C GLY A 191 -0.43 23.97 15.41
N GLN A 192 -0.80 23.49 16.60
CA GLN A 192 -0.21 23.94 17.86
C GLN A 192 0.84 22.96 18.40
N PRO A 193 1.89 23.44 19.11
CA PRO A 193 2.81 22.57 19.82
C PRO A 193 2.09 21.84 20.96
N CYS A 194 2.40 20.57 21.20
CA CYS A 194 1.82 19.80 22.30
C CYS A 194 2.72 19.83 23.54
N LEU A 195 2.12 19.74 24.74
CA LEU A 195 2.75 19.76 26.08
C LEU A 195 4.17 19.16 26.14
N ASP A 196 5.09 19.68 26.95
CA ASP A 196 6.44 19.11 27.03
C ASP A 196 6.45 17.64 27.47
N GLU A 197 7.42 16.87 26.94
CA GLU A 197 7.55 15.43 27.16
C GLU A 197 7.50 14.96 28.63
N PRO A 198 8.15 15.62 29.63
CA PRO A 198 8.01 15.20 31.03
C PRO A 198 6.56 15.27 31.53
N TYR A 199 5.79 16.30 31.15
CA TYR A 199 4.39 16.43 31.53
C TYR A 199 3.50 15.39 30.80
N ARG A 200 3.81 15.07 29.53
CA ARG A 200 3.15 13.94 28.83
C ARG A 200 3.39 12.63 29.54
N SER A 201 4.62 12.37 30.00
CA SER A 201 4.98 11.17 30.74
C SER A 201 4.22 11.06 32.07
N VAL A 202 4.11 12.16 32.83
CA VAL A 202 3.30 12.20 34.07
C VAL A 202 1.84 11.87 33.76
N CYS A 203 1.21 12.55 32.79
CA CYS A 203 -0.17 12.27 32.40
C CYS A 203 -0.37 10.81 31.94
N PHE A 204 0.53 10.29 31.11
CA PHE A 204 0.46 8.90 30.62
C PHE A 204 0.52 7.89 31.77
N GLN A 205 1.45 8.07 32.72
CA GLN A 205 1.57 7.20 33.89
C GLN A 205 0.34 7.28 34.81
N THR A 206 -0.19 8.49 35.05
CA THR A 206 -1.45 8.65 35.80
C THR A 206 -2.61 7.93 35.11
N PHE A 207 -2.80 8.10 33.80
CA PHE A 207 -3.87 7.41 33.08
C PHE A 207 -3.69 5.89 33.08
N LEU A 208 -2.45 5.40 32.90
CA LEU A 208 -2.15 3.97 32.95
C LEU A 208 -2.47 3.36 34.32
N SER A 209 -2.03 4.02 35.41
CA SER A 209 -2.34 3.62 36.79
C SER A 209 -3.84 3.61 37.10
N VAL A 210 -4.59 4.62 36.63
CA VAL A 210 -6.06 4.67 36.76
C VAL A 210 -6.72 3.46 36.09
N LEU A 211 -6.28 3.07 34.89
CA LEU A 211 -6.85 1.92 34.16
C LEU A 211 -6.37 0.55 34.67
N GLN A 212 -5.15 0.49 35.22
CA GLN A 212 -4.63 -0.68 35.93
C GLN A 212 -5.42 -0.97 37.20
N SER A 213 -5.87 0.08 37.92
CA SER A 213 -6.58 -0.07 39.20
C SER A 213 -7.84 -0.94 39.13
N SER A 214 -8.17 -1.57 40.27
CA SER A 214 -9.38 -2.36 40.49
C SER A 214 -10.47 -1.51 41.15
N LYS A 215 -11.73 -1.79 40.84
CA LYS A 215 -12.87 -1.20 41.53
C LYS A 215 -12.87 -1.68 43.00
N THR A 216 -13.00 -0.76 43.96
CA THR A 216 -13.27 -1.10 45.37
C THR A 216 -14.78 -1.26 45.61
N SER A 217 -15.16 -1.99 46.66
CA SER A 217 -16.56 -2.37 46.95
C SER A 217 -17.51 -1.18 47.11
N ASN A 218 -17.02 -0.06 47.61
CA ASN A 218 -17.83 1.07 48.06
C ASN A 218 -18.09 2.13 46.97
N VAL A 219 -17.75 1.83 45.71
CA VAL A 219 -17.76 2.79 44.59
C VAL A 219 -18.89 2.48 43.61
N ASP A 220 -19.59 3.52 43.13
CA ASP A 220 -20.59 3.39 42.07
C ASP A 220 -19.95 3.02 40.72
N ASP A 221 -20.52 2.03 40.03
CA ASP A 221 -19.97 1.51 38.77
C ASP A 221 -20.07 2.51 37.60
N ILE A 222 -21.02 3.44 37.60
CA ILE A 222 -21.11 4.51 36.59
C ILE A 222 -19.97 5.51 36.81
N VAL A 223 -19.73 5.92 38.06
CA VAL A 223 -18.60 6.80 38.44
C VAL A 223 -17.27 6.15 38.05
N PHE A 224 -17.09 4.86 38.34
CA PHE A 224 -15.89 4.10 37.93
C PHE A 224 -15.77 4.01 36.40
N CYS A 225 -16.86 3.70 35.67
CA CYS A 225 -16.88 3.71 34.21
C CYS A 225 -16.52 5.09 33.62
N MET A 226 -16.90 6.19 34.27
CA MET A 226 -16.55 7.54 33.84
C MET A 226 -15.08 7.88 34.11
N LEU A 227 -14.52 7.43 35.24
CA LEU A 227 -13.08 7.55 35.53
C LEU A 227 -12.25 6.80 34.47
N LEU A 228 -12.61 5.56 34.14
CA LEU A 228 -11.97 4.79 33.06
C LEU A 228 -12.10 5.49 31.70
N GLN A 229 -13.27 6.00 31.35
CA GLN A 229 -13.48 6.75 30.10
C GLN A 229 -12.62 8.02 30.02
N ASN A 230 -12.41 8.73 31.13
CA ASN A 230 -11.57 9.93 31.15
C ASN A 230 -10.09 9.58 30.95
N ALA A 231 -9.57 8.53 31.60
CA ALA A 231 -8.20 8.07 31.38
C ALA A 231 -7.97 7.52 29.96
N LEU A 232 -8.93 6.76 29.40
CA LEU A 232 -8.87 6.28 28.01
C LEU A 232 -8.83 7.43 27.00
N LYS A 233 -9.65 8.48 27.20
CA LYS A 233 -9.58 9.72 26.40
C LYS A 233 -8.23 10.42 26.56
N GLY A 234 -7.70 10.49 27.78
CA GLY A 234 -6.39 11.10 28.05
C GLY A 234 -5.25 10.44 27.28
N ILE A 235 -5.18 9.10 27.29
CA ILE A 235 -4.19 8.35 26.50
C ILE A 235 -4.46 8.54 25.00
N GLN A 236 -5.72 8.53 24.55
CA GLN A 236 -6.05 8.75 23.13
C GLN A 236 -5.61 10.14 22.64
N SER A 237 -5.80 11.19 23.45
CA SER A 237 -5.30 12.55 23.16
C SER A 237 -3.77 12.57 23.04
N LEU A 238 -3.04 11.95 23.98
CA LEU A 238 -1.59 11.86 23.93
C LEU A 238 -1.06 11.09 22.70
N LEU A 239 -1.75 10.01 22.29
CA LEU A 239 -1.42 9.22 21.11
C LEU A 239 -1.66 9.97 19.80
N ASN A 240 -2.70 10.81 19.74
CA ASN A 240 -3.05 11.60 18.56
C ASN A 240 -2.21 12.88 18.43
N GLY A 241 -1.77 13.47 19.54
CA GLY A 241 -1.09 14.76 19.58
C GLY A 241 0.34 14.79 19.01
N GLY A 242 0.93 13.63 18.71
CA GLY A 242 2.21 13.57 18.02
C GLY A 242 2.87 12.20 18.11
N LYS A 243 4.12 12.12 17.63
CA LYS A 243 4.97 10.93 17.76
C LYS A 243 5.51 10.78 19.20
N MET A 244 4.61 10.57 20.16
CA MET A 244 4.95 9.95 21.45
C MET A 244 5.81 8.72 21.18
N LYS A 245 7.08 8.74 21.59
CA LYS A 245 8.02 7.64 21.33
C LYS A 245 7.74 6.46 22.26
N ILE A 246 6.68 5.70 21.96
CA ILE A 246 6.41 4.39 22.57
C ILE A 246 7.37 3.33 21.96
N LEU A 247 8.67 3.66 21.98
CA LEU A 247 9.81 2.84 21.58
C LEU A 247 10.48 2.17 22.79
N GLN A 248 10.21 2.64 24.02
CA GLN A 248 10.53 1.89 25.24
C GLN A 248 9.51 0.75 25.38
N THR A 249 9.98 -0.47 25.16
CA THR A 249 9.15 -1.67 24.97
C THR A 249 8.26 -1.98 26.19
N ASP A 250 8.76 -1.67 27.38
CA ASP A 250 8.16 -2.03 28.68
C ASP A 250 6.78 -1.38 28.90
N GLN A 251 6.61 -0.13 28.44
CA GLN A 251 5.34 0.58 28.58
C GLN A 251 4.33 0.22 27.48
N LEU A 252 4.79 -0.25 26.31
CA LEU A 252 3.89 -0.73 25.26
C LEU A 252 3.15 -1.99 25.70
N GLY A 253 3.86 -2.97 26.27
CA GLY A 253 3.27 -4.20 26.79
C GLY A 253 2.22 -3.93 27.88
N SER A 254 2.54 -3.00 28.78
CA SER A 254 1.65 -2.54 29.85
C SER A 254 0.38 -1.86 29.30
N LEU A 255 0.53 -0.94 28.34
CA LEU A 255 -0.59 -0.27 27.68
C LEU A 255 -1.51 -1.27 26.96
N LEU A 256 -0.94 -2.21 26.18
CA LEU A 256 -1.70 -3.19 25.42
C LEU A 256 -2.48 -4.16 26.33
N ALA A 257 -1.89 -4.58 27.46
CA ALA A 257 -2.59 -5.40 28.46
C ALA A 257 -3.80 -4.67 29.05
N VAL A 258 -3.60 -3.42 29.46
CA VAL A 258 -4.63 -2.56 30.04
C VAL A 258 -5.74 -2.25 29.05
N LEU A 259 -5.40 -1.96 27.79
CA LEU A 259 -6.39 -1.78 26.73
C LEU A 259 -7.18 -3.09 26.49
N LYS A 260 -6.52 -4.27 26.47
CA LYS A 260 -7.20 -5.56 26.37
C LYS A 260 -8.14 -5.81 27.56
N LYS A 261 -7.74 -5.48 28.80
CA LYS A 261 -8.61 -5.52 30.00
C LYS A 261 -9.85 -4.63 29.82
N CYS A 262 -9.68 -3.38 29.41
CA CYS A 262 -10.79 -2.44 29.22
C CYS A 262 -11.72 -2.79 28.05
N MET A 263 -11.24 -3.49 27.01
CA MET A 263 -12.04 -3.96 25.87
C MET A 263 -13.13 -4.97 26.25
N PHE A 264 -12.97 -5.71 27.36
CA PHE A 264 -13.96 -6.68 27.85
C PHE A 264 -14.73 -6.20 29.10
N HIS A 265 -14.53 -4.95 29.52
CA HIS A 265 -15.12 -4.41 30.75
C HIS A 265 -16.67 -4.46 30.72
N GLY A 266 -17.28 -5.17 31.67
CA GLY A 266 -18.72 -5.33 31.75
C GLY A 266 -19.34 -6.12 30.59
N LEU A 267 -18.61 -7.08 30.00
CA LEU A 267 -19.15 -8.02 29.02
C LEU A 267 -19.67 -9.29 29.74
N PRO A 268 -20.96 -9.67 29.62
CA PRO A 268 -21.51 -10.80 30.37
C PRO A 268 -20.83 -12.15 30.06
N GLY A 269 -20.75 -13.01 31.08
CA GLY A 269 -20.24 -14.39 30.93
C GLY A 269 -18.72 -14.51 30.77
N LEU A 270 -17.96 -13.44 31.03
CA LEU A 270 -16.50 -13.43 30.92
C LEU A 270 -15.85 -12.84 32.18
N SER A 271 -15.21 -13.70 32.98
CA SER A 271 -14.18 -13.28 33.94
C SER A 271 -12.81 -13.49 33.28
N ILE A 272 -11.97 -12.46 33.28
CA ILE A 272 -10.67 -12.48 32.58
C ILE A 272 -9.63 -11.84 33.50
N GLU A 273 -8.75 -12.66 34.07
CA GLU A 273 -7.52 -12.21 34.70
C GLU A 273 -6.51 -11.81 33.60
N MET A 274 -6.04 -10.57 33.62
CA MET A 274 -5.13 -10.02 32.61
C MET A 274 -3.74 -9.80 33.23
N PRO A 275 -2.64 -10.23 32.60
CA PRO A 275 -1.29 -9.93 33.10
C PRO A 275 -1.03 -8.42 33.11
N ALA A 276 -0.10 -7.97 33.97
CA ALA A 276 0.24 -6.54 34.09
C ALA A 276 0.81 -5.94 32.79
N ALA A 277 1.48 -6.76 31.98
CA ALA A 277 1.96 -6.41 30.64
C ALA A 277 1.80 -7.62 29.70
N LEU A 278 1.58 -7.33 28.41
CA LEU A 278 1.74 -8.30 27.32
C LEU A 278 3.18 -8.22 26.79
N TYR A 279 3.70 -9.32 26.26
CA TYR A 279 5.03 -9.38 25.64
C TYR A 279 4.92 -9.79 24.17
N PRO A 280 5.77 -9.27 23.27
CA PRO A 280 5.74 -9.63 21.86
C PRO A 280 6.36 -11.02 21.66
N ALA A 281 5.73 -11.84 20.81
CA ALA A 281 6.32 -13.08 20.33
C ALA A 281 7.57 -12.79 19.47
N PRO A 282 8.64 -13.61 19.57
CA PRO A 282 9.86 -13.43 18.78
C PRO A 282 9.59 -13.71 17.30
N LEU A 283 9.44 -12.65 16.50
CA LEU A 283 9.26 -12.76 15.06
C LEU A 283 10.57 -13.16 14.35
N PRO A 284 10.54 -14.08 13.36
CA PRO A 284 11.64 -14.28 12.42
C PRO A 284 12.07 -12.96 11.78
N GLN A 285 13.36 -12.82 11.46
CA GLN A 285 13.88 -11.58 10.90
C GLN A 285 13.36 -11.37 9.46
N TYR A 286 12.54 -10.33 9.27
CA TYR A 286 11.99 -9.95 7.98
C TYR A 286 13.02 -9.24 7.11
N ASP A 287 13.64 -9.98 6.20
CA ASP A 287 14.28 -9.40 5.03
C ASP A 287 13.25 -8.85 4.04
N LYS A 288 13.60 -7.73 3.39
CA LYS A 288 12.73 -7.01 2.45
C LYS A 288 12.65 -7.68 1.07
N ARG A 289 12.19 -8.94 1.02
CA ARG A 289 11.97 -9.65 -0.24
C ARG A 289 10.89 -8.93 -1.08
N SER A 290 11.22 -8.69 -2.35
CA SER A 290 10.21 -8.37 -3.37
C SER A 290 9.34 -9.61 -3.64
N PRO A 291 8.09 -9.46 -4.07
CA PRO A 291 7.29 -10.60 -4.53
C PRO A 291 7.98 -11.24 -5.75
N VAL A 292 8.33 -12.51 -5.62
CA VAL A 292 8.97 -13.31 -6.68
C VAL A 292 7.91 -13.65 -7.74
N LYS A 293 8.29 -13.68 -9.03
CA LYS A 293 7.41 -14.21 -10.08
C LYS A 293 7.14 -15.70 -9.82
N GLN A 294 5.97 -16.19 -10.23
CA GLN A 294 5.64 -17.62 -10.14
C GLN A 294 6.72 -18.48 -10.80
N GLU A 295 7.25 -19.45 -10.06
CA GLU A 295 8.15 -20.48 -10.58
C GLU A 295 7.32 -21.54 -11.33
N GLN A 296 7.84 -22.08 -12.44
CA GLN A 296 7.24 -23.24 -13.10
C GLN A 296 7.57 -24.52 -12.33
N PRO A 297 6.69 -25.54 -12.33
CA PRO A 297 6.95 -26.81 -11.66
C PRO A 297 7.92 -27.67 -12.48
N GLU A 298 9.15 -27.88 -11.97
CA GLU A 298 10.06 -28.88 -12.54
C GLU A 298 9.60 -30.32 -12.25
N PRO A 299 9.89 -31.29 -13.15
CA PRO A 299 9.50 -32.69 -12.98
C PRO A 299 10.36 -33.42 -11.94
N ALA A 300 9.75 -34.38 -11.24
CA ALA A 300 10.40 -35.11 -10.15
C ALA A 300 11.52 -36.06 -10.62
N ALA A 301 12.70 -35.97 -10.01
CA ALA A 301 13.84 -36.88 -10.21
C ALA A 301 14.38 -37.45 -8.87
N PHE A 302 14.99 -38.63 -8.95
CA PHE A 302 15.27 -39.52 -7.82
C PHE A 302 16.35 -39.04 -6.83
N LYS A 303 16.17 -39.35 -5.54
CA LYS A 303 17.23 -39.28 -4.51
C LYS A 303 18.08 -40.57 -4.50
N PRO A 304 19.42 -40.47 -4.44
CA PRO A 304 20.27 -41.47 -3.79
C PRO A 304 20.57 -41.10 -2.32
N THR A 305 20.92 -42.08 -1.49
CA THR A 305 21.24 -41.88 -0.06
C THR A 305 22.74 -42.00 0.22
N GLY A 306 23.27 -41.21 1.18
CA GLY A 306 24.68 -41.27 1.61
C GLY A 306 24.86 -40.81 3.07
N LYS A 307 25.90 -41.30 3.76
CA LYS A 307 26.13 -41.10 5.21
C LYS A 307 27.56 -40.69 5.56
N SER A 308 27.74 -39.62 6.34
CA SER A 308 28.87 -39.36 7.27
C SER A 308 28.50 -38.13 8.13
N LYS A 309 28.55 -38.04 9.47
CA LYS A 309 29.36 -38.59 10.59
C LYS A 309 30.76 -37.96 10.78
N GLY A 310 30.89 -37.17 11.86
CA GLY A 310 32.08 -36.47 12.37
C GLY A 310 31.66 -35.08 12.90
N LYS A 311 31.54 -34.75 14.20
CA LYS A 311 32.04 -35.22 15.53
C LYS A 311 33.30 -34.46 16.01
N GLN A 312 33.23 -33.98 17.26
CA GLN A 312 34.22 -33.14 17.99
C GLN A 312 34.22 -31.65 17.59
N LYS A 313 34.60 -30.70 18.46
CA LYS A 313 35.36 -30.83 19.73
C LYS A 313 34.76 -30.01 20.90
N LYS A 314 35.12 -30.40 22.13
CA LYS A 314 34.66 -29.84 23.43
C LYS A 314 35.49 -28.63 23.86
N GLY A 315 34.94 -27.81 24.76
CA GLY A 315 35.67 -26.82 25.57
C GLY A 315 34.93 -26.59 26.89
N GLU A 316 35.54 -26.95 28.01
CA GLU A 316 34.98 -26.89 29.37
C GLU A 316 36.03 -26.39 30.35
N PHE A 317 35.59 -25.65 31.38
CA PHE A 317 36.12 -25.47 32.74
C PHE A 317 35.19 -24.45 33.44
N ALA A 318 34.78 -24.54 34.71
CA ALA A 318 34.74 -25.61 35.72
C ALA A 318 33.48 -25.30 36.60
N GLU A 319 32.64 -26.25 37.00
CA GLU A 319 32.74 -27.11 38.20
C GLU A 319 33.11 -26.40 39.53
N GLU A 320 32.10 -26.16 40.37
CA GLU A 320 31.80 -26.85 41.66
C GLU A 320 30.24 -26.93 41.70
N GLY A 321 29.51 -27.93 42.22
CA GLY A 321 29.71 -28.89 43.32
C GLY A 321 28.55 -28.65 44.33
N LYS A 322 27.73 -29.61 44.79
CA LYS A 322 27.70 -31.08 44.71
C LYS A 322 26.25 -31.60 44.96
N GLU A 323 25.94 -32.82 44.46
CA GLU A 323 25.18 -33.96 45.06
C GLU A 323 23.83 -33.73 45.82
N ASP A 324 22.81 -34.59 45.80
CA ASP A 324 22.61 -35.99 45.32
C ASP A 324 21.20 -36.12 44.67
N LEU A 325 20.92 -36.97 43.65
CA LEU A 325 20.72 -38.43 43.64
C LEU A 325 19.63 -38.91 44.66
N CYS A 326 18.68 -39.81 44.33
CA CYS A 326 18.23 -40.42 43.06
C CYS A 326 16.82 -41.04 43.26
N ASP A 327 16.07 -41.37 42.20
CA ASP A 327 15.77 -42.76 41.77
C ASP A 327 14.81 -42.78 40.54
N THR A 328 14.36 -43.97 40.15
CA THR A 328 13.68 -44.39 38.92
C THR A 328 12.32 -45.02 39.22
N GLY A 329 11.44 -45.23 38.23
CA GLY A 329 10.16 -45.91 38.49
C GLY A 329 9.12 -45.93 37.36
N ASN A 330 8.95 -47.11 36.78
CA ASN A 330 8.05 -47.49 35.69
C ASN A 330 6.51 -47.34 35.90
N GLU A 331 5.81 -47.30 34.76
CA GLU A 331 4.57 -48.07 34.41
C GLU A 331 3.22 -47.92 35.17
N SER A 332 2.30 -47.24 34.49
CA SER A 332 1.01 -47.77 33.97
C SER A 332 -0.18 -48.19 34.85
N ASN A 333 -1.36 -47.79 34.35
CA ASN A 333 -2.64 -48.51 34.30
C ASN A 333 -3.57 -48.66 35.53
N HIS A 334 -4.84 -48.33 35.24
CA HIS A 334 -6.09 -48.68 35.96
C HIS A 334 -6.26 -48.04 37.37
N GLY A 335 -7.50 -47.79 37.86
CA GLY A 335 -8.80 -47.83 37.18
C GLY A 335 -9.96 -47.99 38.17
N ALA A 336 -11.01 -47.16 38.04
CA ALA A 336 -12.32 -47.24 38.71
C ALA A 336 -12.37 -47.14 40.26
N ASP A 337 -12.72 -45.93 40.74
CA ASP A 337 -13.85 -45.62 41.64
C ASP A 337 -14.34 -46.67 42.68
N VAL A 338 -14.43 -46.24 43.95
CA VAL A 338 -15.60 -46.50 44.82
C VAL A 338 -15.76 -45.41 45.91
N LEU A 339 -16.68 -44.47 45.65
CA LEU A 339 -17.86 -44.12 46.48
C LEU A 339 -17.77 -43.65 47.97
N LYS A 340 -18.85 -42.91 48.37
CA LYS A 340 -19.45 -42.72 49.73
C LYS A 340 -18.79 -41.71 50.70
N LEU A 341 -19.50 -40.93 51.54
CA LEU A 341 -20.94 -40.65 51.84
C LEU A 341 -21.08 -39.14 52.23
N ASN A 342 -22.10 -38.36 51.80
CA ASN A 342 -23.44 -38.13 52.43
C ASN A 342 -23.44 -37.42 53.81
N LEU A 343 -24.44 -36.62 54.23
CA LEU A 343 -25.66 -36.04 53.59
C LEU A 343 -26.26 -34.96 54.55
N GLU A 344 -27.40 -34.36 54.16
CA GLU A 344 -28.48 -33.73 54.96
C GLU A 344 -28.61 -32.19 54.86
N ASN A 345 -29.80 -31.60 54.68
CA ASN A 345 -31.13 -32.22 54.44
C ASN A 345 -32.08 -31.40 53.53
N SER A 346 -33.19 -32.02 53.14
CA SER A 346 -34.24 -31.58 52.18
C SER A 346 -35.36 -30.72 52.87
N PRO A 347 -36.52 -30.34 52.25
CA PRO A 347 -37.11 -30.74 50.94
C PRO A 347 -37.68 -29.62 50.02
N CYS A 348 -38.12 -30.03 48.83
CA CYS A 348 -38.85 -29.23 47.82
C CYS A 348 -40.38 -29.35 47.94
N ALA A 349 -41.13 -28.43 47.29
CA ALA A 349 -42.43 -28.71 46.68
C ALA A 349 -42.77 -27.70 45.56
N ASP A 350 -43.42 -28.17 44.49
CA ASP A 350 -43.99 -27.37 43.38
C ASP A 350 -45.21 -28.10 42.81
N PRO A 351 -46.36 -27.42 42.63
CA PRO A 351 -47.24 -27.77 41.51
C PRO A 351 -47.94 -26.59 40.81
N ARG A 352 -47.79 -26.55 39.48
CA ARG A 352 -48.72 -26.07 38.42
C ARG A 352 -50.12 -25.58 38.86
N ALA A 353 -50.56 -24.40 38.40
CA ALA A 353 -51.57 -24.22 37.33
C ALA A 353 -52.38 -22.89 37.38
N CYS A 354 -52.64 -22.33 36.18
CA CYS A 354 -53.83 -21.58 35.72
C CYS A 354 -54.41 -20.32 36.42
N ALA A 355 -54.78 -19.37 35.54
CA ALA A 355 -55.94 -18.46 35.58
C ALA A 355 -55.83 -17.08 36.28
N SER A 356 -56.85 -16.26 36.02
CA SER A 356 -56.82 -14.79 35.96
C SER A 356 -57.46 -14.06 37.16
N ASP A 357 -57.31 -12.74 37.12
CA ASP A 357 -58.30 -11.71 37.51
C ASP A 357 -58.38 -11.13 38.95
N VAL A 358 -58.21 -9.78 38.96
CA VAL A 358 -59.07 -8.78 39.63
C VAL A 358 -59.04 -8.62 41.18
N ALA A 359 -58.11 -7.74 41.59
CA ALA A 359 -58.38 -6.49 42.35
C ALA A 359 -58.59 -6.48 43.90
N CYS A 360 -58.73 -5.22 44.37
CA CYS A 360 -59.13 -4.71 45.69
C CYS A 360 -58.06 -4.53 46.81
N VAL A 361 -57.87 -3.25 47.14
CA VAL A 361 -57.13 -2.68 48.28
C VAL A 361 -58.09 -2.48 49.48
N PRO A 362 -57.60 -2.56 50.72
CA PRO A 362 -58.00 -1.62 51.78
C PRO A 362 -56.80 -0.86 52.37
N ALA A 363 -57.06 0.31 52.97
CA ALA A 363 -56.04 1.33 53.25
C ALA A 363 -55.88 1.71 54.74
N GLY A 364 -54.72 2.29 55.08
CA GLY A 364 -54.41 2.93 56.36
C GLY A 364 -52.91 2.79 56.72
N LYS A 365 -52.21 3.78 57.28
CA LYS A 365 -52.60 5.18 57.59
C LYS A 365 -51.34 6.08 57.61
N ASP A 366 -51.54 7.39 57.61
CA ASP A 366 -50.55 8.39 57.20
C ASP A 366 -49.41 8.70 58.18
N ALA A 367 -48.23 9.04 57.64
CA ALA A 367 -47.21 9.87 58.29
C ALA A 367 -46.31 10.60 57.25
N LEU A 368 -46.37 11.93 57.25
CA LEU A 368 -45.54 12.89 56.48
C LEU A 368 -45.45 14.18 57.36
N PRO A 369 -44.51 15.13 57.16
CA PRO A 369 -43.54 15.22 56.08
C PRO A 369 -42.10 15.66 56.46
N SER A 370 -41.19 15.58 55.49
CA SER A 370 -40.15 16.61 55.28
C SER A 370 -39.70 16.61 53.80
N HIS A 371 -39.63 17.78 53.16
CA HIS A 371 -39.27 17.91 51.74
C HIS A 371 -37.79 18.29 51.55
N GLY A 372 -37.10 17.61 50.62
CA GLY A 372 -35.69 17.85 50.29
C GLY A 372 -35.34 17.59 48.82
N ALA A 373 -36.12 18.12 47.88
CA ALA A 373 -35.98 17.82 46.45
C ALA A 373 -34.68 18.40 45.83
N SER A 374 -33.67 17.55 45.62
CA SER A 374 -32.41 17.90 44.96
C SER A 374 -32.45 17.67 43.44
N TRP A 375 -32.69 18.73 42.67
CA TRP A 375 -32.73 18.67 41.21
C TRP A 375 -31.30 18.66 40.63
N LYS A 376 -30.85 17.53 40.08
CA LYS A 376 -29.61 17.44 39.26
C LYS A 376 -29.92 17.42 37.77
N ARG A 377 -29.15 18.20 37.00
CA ARG A 377 -29.34 18.51 35.58
C ARG A 377 -28.52 17.56 34.68
N ILE A 378 -29.12 17.08 33.58
CA ILE A 378 -28.41 16.61 32.38
C ILE A 378 -29.05 17.29 31.15
N SER A 379 -28.29 17.47 30.07
CA SER A 379 -28.72 18.07 28.81
C SER A 379 -28.63 17.05 27.65
N SER A 380 -29.24 17.38 26.51
CA SER A 380 -29.17 16.69 25.21
C SER A 380 -29.62 15.21 25.14
N SER A 381 -30.94 15.04 24.96
CA SER A 381 -31.55 14.19 23.92
C SER A 381 -31.16 12.71 23.79
N GLU A 382 -31.43 11.89 24.82
CA GLU A 382 -31.76 10.46 24.66
C GLU A 382 -33.00 10.16 25.52
N SER A 383 -34.19 10.01 24.94
CA SER A 383 -35.48 9.90 25.66
C SER A 383 -36.22 8.59 25.35
N GLU A 384 -35.62 7.46 25.74
CA GLU A 384 -36.17 6.11 25.52
C GLU A 384 -36.24 5.26 26.81
N TYR A 385 -36.19 5.88 28.00
CA TYR A 385 -36.11 5.16 29.28
C TYR A 385 -37.16 5.62 30.30
N SER A 386 -38.39 5.14 30.11
CA SER A 386 -39.42 5.09 31.15
C SER A 386 -39.57 3.65 31.64
N ASP A 387 -38.79 3.27 32.65
CA ASP A 387 -39.13 2.27 33.67
C ASP A 387 -38.02 2.22 34.74
N ALA A 388 -38.40 2.29 36.01
CA ALA A 388 -37.52 2.78 37.08
C ALA A 388 -36.29 1.90 37.36
N GLU A 389 -36.44 0.57 37.34
CA GLU A 389 -35.32 -0.36 37.59
C GLU A 389 -34.57 -0.73 36.31
N GLY A 390 -35.30 -0.97 35.21
CA GLY A 390 -34.73 -1.25 33.89
C GLY A 390 -33.84 -0.12 33.39
N GLY A 391 -34.19 1.14 33.67
CA GLY A 391 -33.40 2.32 33.34
C GLY A 391 -32.00 2.32 33.96
N ILE A 392 -31.85 1.88 35.23
CA ILE A 392 -30.54 1.86 35.91
C ILE A 392 -29.63 0.79 35.31
N GLN A 393 -30.14 -0.43 35.07
CA GLN A 393 -29.36 -1.51 34.44
C GLN A 393 -29.07 -1.24 32.96
N SER A 394 -29.97 -0.56 32.24
CA SER A 394 -29.71 -0.09 30.87
C SER A 394 -28.59 0.96 30.85
N LYS A 395 -28.70 1.99 31.70
CA LYS A 395 -27.67 3.02 31.88
C LYS A 395 -26.31 2.41 32.22
N MET A 396 -26.27 1.43 33.13
CA MET A 396 -25.03 0.72 33.48
C MET A 396 -24.37 0.09 32.25
N ARG A 397 -25.12 -0.71 31.48
CA ARG A 397 -24.63 -1.36 30.25
C ARG A 397 -24.17 -0.35 29.20
N SER A 398 -24.83 0.81 29.09
CA SER A 398 -24.42 1.92 28.22
C SER A 398 -23.06 2.53 28.63
N TYR A 399 -22.83 2.76 29.93
CA TYR A 399 -21.54 3.28 30.41
C TYR A 399 -20.40 2.24 30.29
N GLN A 400 -20.67 0.96 30.55
CA GLN A 400 -19.71 -0.13 30.32
C GLN A 400 -19.36 -0.27 28.82
N ALA A 401 -20.35 -0.19 27.92
CA ALA A 401 -20.09 -0.17 26.47
C ALA A 401 -19.26 1.05 26.03
N LYS A 402 -19.45 2.21 26.67
CA LYS A 402 -18.63 3.41 26.43
C LYS A 402 -17.18 3.24 26.91
N VAL A 403 -16.90 2.48 27.98
CA VAL A 403 -15.54 2.05 28.36
C VAL A 403 -14.92 1.18 27.27
N ARG A 404 -15.62 0.13 26.81
CA ARG A 404 -15.12 -0.79 25.76
C ARG A 404 -14.85 -0.06 24.44
N GLN A 405 -15.74 0.84 24.02
CA GLN A 405 -15.55 1.72 22.85
C GLN A 405 -14.34 2.65 23.01
N GLY A 406 -14.13 3.24 24.20
CA GLY A 406 -12.94 4.05 24.49
C GLY A 406 -11.64 3.25 24.40
N ALA A 407 -11.62 2.00 24.87
CA ALA A 407 -10.45 1.12 24.77
C ALA A 407 -10.11 0.74 23.33
N LEU A 408 -11.12 0.42 22.52
CA LEU A 408 -10.95 0.13 21.09
C LEU A 408 -10.49 1.38 20.30
N ALA A 409 -11.07 2.55 20.58
CA ALA A 409 -10.67 3.81 19.95
C ALA A 409 -9.24 4.25 20.34
N CYS A 410 -8.84 4.00 21.60
CA CYS A 410 -7.48 4.23 22.07
C CYS A 410 -6.47 3.25 21.42
N PHE A 411 -6.82 1.96 21.28
CA PHE A 411 -5.98 0.98 20.59
C PHE A 411 -5.84 1.30 19.08
N LEU A 412 -6.89 1.79 18.42
CA LEU A 412 -6.84 2.27 17.04
C LEU A 412 -5.89 3.49 16.89
N SER A 413 -5.82 4.38 17.88
CA SER A 413 -4.80 5.43 17.93
C SER A 413 -3.39 4.87 18.19
N ALA A 414 -3.25 3.86 19.04
CA ALA A 414 -1.95 3.23 19.32
C ALA A 414 -1.38 2.54 18.07
N ILE A 415 -2.19 1.80 17.32
CA ILE A 415 -1.80 1.14 16.04
C ILE A 415 -1.21 2.14 15.04
N LYS A 416 -1.68 3.39 15.02
CA LYS A 416 -1.14 4.45 14.13
C LYS A 416 0.22 5.00 14.56
N SER A 417 0.61 4.79 15.83
CA SER A 417 1.84 5.32 16.42
C SER A 417 2.90 4.23 16.69
N ILE A 418 2.56 2.94 16.50
CA ILE A 418 3.46 1.79 16.63
C ILE A 418 3.98 1.35 15.26
N GLU A 419 5.25 0.97 15.14
CA GLU A 419 5.77 0.36 13.91
C GLU A 419 5.12 -1.02 13.66
N LYS A 420 4.64 -1.28 12.43
CA LYS A 420 3.92 -2.52 12.10
C LYS A 420 4.69 -3.79 12.47
N ARG A 421 6.02 -3.81 12.34
CA ARG A 421 6.88 -4.94 12.78
C ARG A 421 6.77 -5.22 14.28
N VAL A 422 6.67 -4.19 15.12
CA VAL A 422 6.49 -4.33 16.57
C VAL A 422 5.06 -4.76 16.89
N LEU A 423 4.06 -4.17 16.22
CA LEU A 423 2.64 -4.53 16.37
C LEU A 423 2.39 -6.02 16.11
N TYR A 424 2.98 -6.60 15.06
CA TYR A 424 2.81 -8.01 14.72
C TYR A 424 3.43 -8.98 15.74
N GLY A 425 4.35 -8.53 16.60
CA GLY A 425 4.79 -9.32 17.76
C GLY A 425 3.65 -9.62 18.74
N TYR A 426 2.64 -8.75 18.81
CA TYR A 426 1.46 -8.93 19.68
C TYR A 426 0.27 -9.60 18.98
N TRP A 427 0.45 -10.17 17.77
CA TRP A 427 -0.63 -10.73 16.94
C TRP A 427 -1.55 -11.70 17.70
N SER A 428 -0.97 -12.73 18.33
CA SER A 428 -1.69 -13.76 19.09
C SER A 428 -2.39 -13.25 20.36
N ALA A 429 -2.08 -12.03 20.82
CA ALA A 429 -2.79 -11.42 21.94
C ALA A 429 -4.14 -10.80 21.52
N PHE A 430 -4.37 -10.56 20.22
CA PHE A 430 -5.55 -9.86 19.71
C PHE A 430 -6.31 -10.61 18.60
N VAL A 431 -5.65 -11.53 17.89
CA VAL A 431 -6.19 -12.35 16.79
C VAL A 431 -6.24 -13.82 17.23
N PRO A 432 -7.37 -14.54 17.04
CA PRO A 432 -7.44 -15.97 17.34
C PRO A 432 -6.69 -16.81 16.31
N ASP A 433 -6.13 -17.95 16.75
CA ASP A 433 -5.46 -18.96 15.93
C ASP A 433 -6.17 -20.32 15.94
N ALA A 434 -6.96 -20.62 16.99
CA ALA A 434 -7.77 -21.83 17.11
C ALA A 434 -9.18 -21.54 17.68
N PRO A 435 -10.20 -22.35 17.33
CA PRO A 435 -11.56 -22.22 17.84
C PRO A 435 -11.67 -22.79 19.27
N GLY A 436 -11.28 -22.01 20.27
CA GLY A 436 -11.36 -22.39 21.69
C GLY A 436 -11.79 -21.24 22.61
N ILE A 437 -12.50 -21.56 23.69
CA ILE A 437 -12.85 -20.65 24.78
C ILE A 437 -12.41 -21.34 26.07
N GLY A 438 -11.54 -20.70 26.87
CA GLY A 438 -11.14 -21.28 28.16
C GLY A 438 -9.93 -20.65 28.85
N SER A 439 -9.12 -19.84 28.18
CA SER A 439 -7.97 -19.15 28.79
C SER A 439 -8.05 -17.62 28.62
N PRO A 440 -7.39 -16.81 29.46
CA PRO A 440 -7.28 -15.37 29.24
C PRO A 440 -6.56 -14.98 27.93
N GLN A 441 -5.82 -15.91 27.33
CA GLN A 441 -5.23 -15.75 26.00
C GLN A 441 -6.27 -15.93 24.88
N SER A 442 -7.28 -16.80 25.06
CA SER A 442 -8.31 -17.11 24.05
C SER A 442 -9.26 -15.95 23.69
N VAL A 443 -9.38 -14.91 24.53
CA VAL A 443 -10.22 -13.75 24.23
C VAL A 443 -9.53 -12.78 23.26
N SER A 444 -10.22 -12.42 22.19
CA SER A 444 -9.68 -11.70 21.02
C SER A 444 -10.61 -10.57 20.57
N LEU A 445 -10.16 -9.71 19.64
CA LEU A 445 -11.01 -8.68 19.02
C LEU A 445 -12.29 -9.29 18.40
N MET A 446 -12.17 -10.52 17.91
CA MET A 446 -13.27 -11.27 17.31
C MET A 446 -14.26 -11.81 18.36
N THR A 447 -13.85 -12.01 19.61
CA THR A 447 -14.77 -12.28 20.73
C THR A 447 -15.73 -11.10 20.93
N ILE A 448 -15.22 -9.86 20.84
CA ILE A 448 -16.03 -8.63 20.93
C ILE A 448 -16.97 -8.54 19.72
N ALA A 449 -16.44 -8.73 18.52
CA ALA A 449 -17.20 -8.62 17.26
C ALA A 449 -18.33 -9.67 17.13
N LEU A 450 -18.23 -10.82 17.81
CA LEU A 450 -19.28 -11.84 17.84
C LEU A 450 -20.22 -11.78 19.06
N LYS A 451 -19.80 -11.19 20.20
CA LYS A 451 -20.54 -11.30 21.47
C LYS A 451 -20.93 -9.97 22.14
N ASP A 452 -20.42 -8.81 21.72
CA ASP A 452 -20.82 -7.55 22.37
C ASP A 452 -22.27 -7.18 22.02
N PRO A 453 -23.16 -6.91 22.99
CA PRO A 453 -24.55 -6.52 22.70
C PRO A 453 -24.66 -5.20 21.93
N SER A 454 -23.69 -4.29 22.05
CA SER A 454 -23.71 -2.98 21.38
C SER A 454 -23.10 -3.07 19.96
N PRO A 455 -23.87 -2.83 18.88
CA PRO A 455 -23.36 -2.87 17.50
C PRO A 455 -22.20 -1.90 17.30
N LYS A 456 -22.26 -0.72 17.93
CA LYS A 456 -21.18 0.28 17.90
C LYS A 456 -19.87 -0.25 18.48
N THR A 457 -19.91 -1.10 19.51
CA THR A 457 -18.71 -1.72 20.08
C THR A 457 -18.17 -2.83 19.17
N ARG A 458 -19.05 -3.64 18.55
CA ARG A 458 -18.67 -4.63 17.52
C ARG A 458 -17.97 -3.93 16.33
N ALA A 459 -18.55 -2.85 15.82
CA ALA A 459 -18.00 -2.02 14.75
C ALA A 459 -16.61 -1.44 15.10
N CYS A 460 -16.42 -0.91 16.32
CA CYS A 460 -15.10 -0.44 16.77
C CYS A 460 -14.05 -1.57 16.80
N SER A 461 -14.43 -2.80 17.17
CA SER A 461 -13.50 -3.93 17.18
C SER A 461 -13.06 -4.34 15.77
N LEU A 462 -14.00 -4.31 14.82
CA LEU A 462 -13.74 -4.57 13.40
C LEU A 462 -12.89 -3.49 12.73
N GLN A 463 -13.00 -2.22 13.17
CA GLN A 463 -12.11 -1.13 12.74
C GLN A 463 -10.67 -1.35 13.22
N VAL A 464 -10.49 -1.73 14.50
CA VAL A 464 -9.17 -2.09 15.05
C VAL A 464 -8.57 -3.27 14.27
N LEU A 465 -9.32 -4.35 14.08
CA LEU A 465 -8.85 -5.53 13.36
C LEU A 465 -8.50 -5.21 11.89
N SER A 466 -9.30 -4.35 11.24
CA SER A 466 -9.00 -3.86 9.89
C SER A 466 -7.68 -3.08 9.84
N ALA A 467 -7.40 -2.22 10.83
CA ALA A 467 -6.14 -1.46 10.90
C ALA A 467 -4.91 -2.34 11.20
N ILE A 468 -5.08 -3.49 11.86
CA ILE A 468 -4.02 -4.51 12.03
C ILE A 468 -3.76 -5.23 10.70
N LEU A 469 -4.82 -5.56 9.94
CA LEU A 469 -4.74 -6.25 8.64
C LEU A 469 -4.25 -5.33 7.50
N GLU A 470 -4.51 -4.03 7.57
CA GLU A 470 -4.14 -3.06 6.53
C GLU A 470 -2.61 -3.06 6.29
N GLY A 471 -2.19 -3.44 5.08
CA GLY A 471 -0.77 -3.55 4.73
C GLY A 471 0.00 -4.66 5.45
N SER A 472 -0.70 -5.65 6.00
CA SER A 472 -0.10 -6.85 6.62
C SER A 472 0.45 -7.86 5.62
N LYS A 473 0.30 -7.66 4.31
CA LYS A 473 0.70 -8.58 3.23
C LYS A 473 2.11 -9.15 3.36
N GLN A 474 3.09 -8.34 3.78
CA GLN A 474 4.45 -8.85 4.03
C GLN A 474 4.52 -9.77 5.26
N PHE A 475 3.77 -9.46 6.32
CA PHE A 475 3.69 -10.31 7.50
C PHE A 475 2.97 -11.62 7.20
N LEU A 476 1.77 -11.55 6.60
CA LEU A 476 0.94 -12.72 6.29
C LEU A 476 1.52 -13.61 5.17
N SER A 477 2.41 -13.11 4.30
CA SER A 477 2.96 -13.89 3.19
C SER A 477 3.74 -15.15 3.62
N ILE A 478 4.18 -15.22 4.88
CA ILE A 478 4.85 -16.40 5.45
C ILE A 478 3.89 -17.58 5.68
N ALA A 479 2.58 -17.32 5.70
CA ALA A 479 1.57 -18.32 6.03
C ALA A 479 1.61 -19.48 5.03
N GLU A 480 1.56 -20.70 5.57
CA GLU A 480 1.64 -21.94 4.81
C GLU A 480 0.87 -23.01 5.59
N ASP A 481 0.09 -23.82 4.88
CA ASP A 481 -0.68 -24.88 5.49
C ASP A 481 0.15 -26.14 5.82
N ALA A 482 -0.30 -26.92 6.80
CA ALA A 482 0.45 -28.06 7.31
C ALA A 482 0.25 -29.33 6.46
N ASN A 483 1.14 -29.56 5.49
CA ASN A 483 1.10 -30.74 4.62
C ASN A 483 1.34 -32.08 5.37
N ASP A 484 2.02 -32.07 6.53
CA ASP A 484 2.31 -33.26 7.35
C ASP A 484 1.59 -33.24 8.69
N HIS A 485 0.83 -34.30 8.99
CA HIS A 485 0.19 -34.51 10.30
C HIS A 485 1.14 -35.05 11.39
N LYS A 486 2.47 -34.91 11.22
CA LYS A 486 3.51 -35.57 12.03
C LYS A 486 4.68 -34.64 12.39
N ARG A 487 4.40 -33.55 13.11
CA ARG A 487 5.44 -32.66 13.69
C ARG A 487 5.13 -32.37 15.15
N ALA A 488 6.14 -32.49 16.02
CA ALA A 488 5.99 -32.32 17.48
C ALA A 488 5.90 -30.84 17.93
N PHE A 489 5.94 -29.89 16.98
CA PHE A 489 5.85 -28.46 17.21
C PHE A 489 5.18 -27.79 16.01
N THR A 490 4.29 -26.82 16.26
CA THR A 490 3.58 -26.06 15.22
C THR A 490 4.46 -24.92 14.70
N PRO A 491 4.88 -24.90 13.42
CA PRO A 491 5.67 -23.81 12.87
C PRO A 491 4.88 -22.49 12.86
N PHE A 492 5.59 -21.36 13.00
CA PHE A 492 4.98 -20.03 13.02
C PHE A 492 4.16 -19.73 11.73
N SER A 493 4.59 -20.23 10.57
CA SER A 493 3.82 -20.15 9.31
C SER A 493 2.45 -20.85 9.39
N VAL A 494 2.39 -22.00 10.07
CA VAL A 494 1.15 -22.77 10.29
C VAL A 494 0.26 -22.06 11.32
N THR A 495 0.83 -21.43 12.34
CA THR A 495 0.07 -20.60 13.30
C THR A 495 -0.60 -19.42 12.60
N ILE A 496 0.12 -18.68 11.74
CA ILE A 496 -0.47 -17.56 10.97
C ILE A 496 -1.49 -18.06 9.93
N ALA A 497 -1.26 -19.19 9.27
CA ALA A 497 -2.26 -19.82 8.39
C ALA A 497 -3.55 -20.18 9.16
N SER A 498 -3.40 -20.70 10.39
CA SER A 498 -4.53 -21.01 11.28
C SER A 498 -5.27 -19.75 11.72
N SER A 499 -4.56 -18.66 12.07
CA SER A 499 -5.18 -17.35 12.31
C SER A 499 -5.97 -16.84 11.10
N ILE A 500 -5.46 -16.98 9.88
CA ILE A 500 -6.17 -16.55 8.66
C ILE A 500 -7.48 -17.36 8.52
N ARG A 501 -7.43 -18.69 8.65
CA ARG A 501 -8.63 -19.54 8.56
C ARG A 501 -9.66 -19.22 9.65
N GLU A 502 -9.22 -18.99 10.88
CA GLU A 502 -10.11 -18.70 12.01
C GLU A 502 -10.72 -17.29 11.92
N LEU A 503 -9.96 -16.30 11.40
CA LEU A 503 -10.50 -14.99 11.02
C LEU A 503 -11.58 -15.10 9.94
N HIS A 504 -11.35 -15.89 8.86
CA HIS A 504 -12.39 -16.15 7.86
C HIS A 504 -13.65 -16.77 8.50
N ARG A 505 -13.48 -17.83 9.30
CA ARG A 505 -14.59 -18.52 9.96
C ARG A 505 -15.42 -17.57 10.80
N CYS A 506 -14.77 -16.73 11.61
CA CYS A 506 -15.46 -15.84 12.53
C CYS A 506 -16.05 -14.59 11.85
N LEU A 507 -15.39 -14.00 10.87
CA LEU A 507 -15.92 -12.86 10.13
C LEU A 507 -17.17 -13.26 9.31
N LEU A 508 -17.21 -14.48 8.77
CA LEU A 508 -18.40 -15.01 8.10
C LEU A 508 -19.54 -15.31 9.08
N LEU A 509 -19.26 -15.82 10.28
CA LEU A 509 -20.27 -15.94 11.33
C LEU A 509 -20.81 -14.56 11.78
N ALA A 510 -19.94 -13.55 11.90
CA ALA A 510 -20.36 -12.19 12.21
C ALA A 510 -21.25 -11.60 11.10
N LEU A 511 -20.90 -11.83 9.83
CA LEU A 511 -21.64 -11.32 8.66
C LEU A 511 -23.11 -11.79 8.68
N VAL A 512 -23.35 -13.07 8.96
CA VAL A 512 -24.69 -13.66 9.01
C VAL A 512 -25.47 -13.27 10.26
N ALA A 513 -24.78 -13.01 11.39
CA ALA A 513 -25.42 -12.67 12.67
C ALA A 513 -25.70 -11.18 12.87
N GLU A 514 -25.17 -10.29 12.03
CA GLU A 514 -25.26 -8.84 12.22
C GLU A 514 -26.45 -8.20 11.49
N SER A 515 -27.21 -7.36 12.21
CA SER A 515 -28.38 -6.63 11.69
C SER A 515 -28.11 -5.14 11.43
N SER A 516 -27.02 -4.58 11.97
CA SER A 516 -26.66 -3.18 11.81
C SER A 516 -25.89 -2.93 10.50
N SER A 517 -26.45 -2.19 9.55
CA SER A 517 -25.80 -1.80 8.29
C SER A 517 -24.41 -1.19 8.47
N GLN A 518 -24.23 -0.35 9.50
CA GLN A 518 -22.94 0.26 9.83
C GLN A 518 -21.90 -0.79 10.24
N THR A 519 -22.33 -1.85 10.93
CA THR A 519 -21.45 -2.91 11.42
C THR A 519 -21.19 -3.96 10.33
N LEU A 520 -22.20 -4.34 9.54
CA LEU A 520 -22.04 -5.10 8.29
C LEU A 520 -20.98 -4.48 7.38
N THR A 521 -21.04 -3.16 7.19
CA THR A 521 -20.04 -2.38 6.45
C THR A 521 -18.61 -2.58 7.01
N GLN A 522 -18.43 -2.69 8.34
CA GLN A 522 -17.10 -2.98 8.92
C GLN A 522 -16.69 -4.45 8.78
N ILE A 523 -17.62 -5.41 8.90
CA ILE A 523 -17.33 -6.85 8.73
C ILE A 523 -16.82 -7.10 7.30
N ILE A 524 -17.53 -6.57 6.31
CA ILE A 524 -17.21 -6.74 4.89
C ILE A 524 -15.88 -6.05 4.54
N LYS A 525 -15.60 -4.85 5.09
CA LYS A 525 -14.29 -4.19 4.94
C LYS A 525 -13.15 -4.95 5.63
N CYS A 526 -13.41 -5.60 6.77
CA CYS A 526 -12.44 -6.44 7.44
C CYS A 526 -12.11 -7.69 6.62
N LEU A 527 -13.12 -8.34 6.02
CA LEU A 527 -12.94 -9.42 5.04
C LEU A 527 -12.14 -8.95 3.82
N ALA A 528 -12.44 -7.78 3.25
CA ALA A 528 -11.72 -7.27 2.08
C ALA A 528 -10.23 -7.02 2.38
N ASN A 529 -9.93 -6.49 3.57
CA ASN A 529 -8.55 -6.35 4.05
C ASN A 529 -7.85 -7.69 4.27
N LEU A 530 -8.52 -8.68 4.86
CA LEU A 530 -7.96 -10.04 5.00
C LEU A 530 -7.64 -10.65 3.61
N VAL A 531 -8.58 -10.56 2.67
CA VAL A 531 -8.43 -11.04 1.29
C VAL A 531 -7.28 -10.35 0.54
N SER A 532 -7.13 -9.04 0.70
CA SER A 532 -6.07 -8.27 0.02
C SER A 532 -4.65 -8.59 0.49
N ASN A 533 -4.50 -9.23 1.67
CA ASN A 533 -3.21 -9.45 2.32
C ASN A 533 -2.82 -10.94 2.51
N ALA A 534 -3.75 -11.89 2.47
CA ALA A 534 -3.47 -13.32 2.69
C ALA A 534 -2.89 -14.06 1.45
N PRO A 535 -1.94 -15.00 1.62
CA PRO A 535 -1.30 -15.73 0.51
C PRO A 535 -2.07 -17.00 0.11
N TYR A 536 -3.27 -16.87 -0.47
CA TYR A 536 -4.11 -18.03 -0.87
C TYR A 536 -3.42 -19.09 -1.74
N SER A 537 -2.35 -18.75 -2.47
CA SER A 537 -1.54 -19.73 -3.21
C SER A 537 -0.79 -20.74 -2.32
N ARG A 538 -0.68 -20.50 -1.01
CA ARG A 538 -0.02 -21.33 0.01
C ARG A 538 -0.98 -21.85 1.09
N LEU A 539 -2.27 -21.63 0.93
CA LEU A 539 -3.32 -22.01 1.88
C LEU A 539 -4.26 -23.04 1.23
N ASN A 540 -4.94 -23.83 2.06
CA ASN A 540 -5.96 -24.76 1.54
C ASN A 540 -7.10 -24.00 0.81
N PRO A 541 -7.53 -24.47 -0.38
CA PRO A 541 -8.56 -23.81 -1.18
C PRO A 541 -9.95 -23.91 -0.53
N GLY A 542 -10.85 -23.04 -0.98
CA GLY A 542 -12.25 -22.97 -0.52
C GLY A 542 -12.52 -21.86 0.49
N LEU A 543 -11.49 -21.12 0.92
CA LEU A 543 -11.65 -19.94 1.78
C LEU A 543 -12.38 -18.81 1.03
N LEU A 544 -11.96 -18.53 -0.21
CA LEU A 544 -12.59 -17.48 -1.03
C LEU A 544 -14.00 -17.92 -1.46
N THR A 545 -14.19 -19.19 -1.79
CA THR A 545 -15.48 -19.81 -2.15
C THR A 545 -16.56 -19.57 -1.09
N ARG A 546 -16.21 -19.69 0.20
CA ARG A 546 -17.15 -19.44 1.31
C ARG A 546 -17.55 -17.96 1.39
N VAL A 547 -16.60 -17.04 1.20
CA VAL A 547 -16.86 -15.59 1.19
C VAL A 547 -17.70 -15.20 -0.02
N TRP A 548 -17.34 -15.70 -1.21
CA TRP A 548 -18.03 -15.47 -2.49
C TRP A 548 -19.51 -15.86 -2.45
N ASN A 549 -19.84 -17.00 -1.85
CA ASN A 549 -21.22 -17.44 -1.73
C ASN A 549 -22.02 -16.64 -0.69
N GLN A 550 -21.42 -16.30 0.46
CA GLN A 550 -22.12 -15.56 1.52
C GLN A 550 -22.30 -14.07 1.23
N ILE A 551 -21.46 -13.44 0.39
CA ILE A 551 -21.59 -12.00 0.09
C ILE A 551 -22.73 -11.68 -0.88
N LYS A 552 -23.21 -12.65 -1.69
CA LYS A 552 -24.22 -12.43 -2.75
C LYS A 552 -25.46 -11.63 -2.31
N PRO A 553 -26.11 -11.87 -1.15
CA PRO A 553 -27.30 -11.11 -0.73
C PRO A 553 -27.02 -9.63 -0.44
N TYR A 554 -25.79 -9.29 -0.01
CA TYR A 554 -25.44 -7.95 0.46
C TYR A 554 -25.14 -6.96 -0.70
N ILE A 555 -24.91 -7.48 -1.91
CA ILE A 555 -24.75 -6.71 -3.16
C ILE A 555 -25.99 -5.82 -3.43
N CYS A 556 -27.18 -6.36 -3.13
CA CYS A 556 -28.47 -5.70 -3.34
C CYS A 556 -29.08 -5.14 -2.03
N HIS A 557 -28.26 -4.97 -0.98
CA HIS A 557 -28.71 -4.46 0.32
C HIS A 557 -29.26 -3.02 0.25
N LYS A 558 -30.18 -2.65 1.14
CA LYS A 558 -30.81 -1.31 1.15
C LYS A 558 -29.82 -0.17 1.43
N ASP A 559 -28.82 -0.40 2.27
CA ASP A 559 -27.76 0.57 2.60
C ASP A 559 -26.64 0.56 1.53
N VAL A 560 -26.42 1.71 0.89
CA VAL A 560 -25.40 1.93 -0.15
C VAL A 560 -23.99 1.55 0.32
N ASN A 561 -23.63 1.78 1.58
CA ASN A 561 -22.30 1.46 2.11
C ASN A 561 -22.05 -0.05 2.17
N VAL A 562 -23.10 -0.83 2.42
CA VAL A 562 -23.04 -2.30 2.41
C VAL A 562 -22.90 -2.81 0.97
N ARG A 563 -23.63 -2.22 0.01
CA ARG A 563 -23.51 -2.55 -1.42
C ARG A 563 -22.09 -2.28 -1.94
N VAL A 564 -21.57 -1.07 -1.71
CA VAL A 564 -20.21 -0.67 -2.10
C VAL A 564 -19.19 -1.61 -1.46
N SER A 565 -19.25 -1.83 -0.15
CA SER A 565 -18.29 -2.73 0.53
C SER A 565 -18.35 -4.17 -0.01
N SER A 566 -19.54 -4.64 -0.40
CA SER A 566 -19.72 -5.97 -1.00
C SER A 566 -19.03 -6.08 -2.37
N LEU A 567 -19.12 -5.03 -3.19
CA LEU A 567 -18.39 -4.92 -4.46
C LEU A 567 -16.87 -4.80 -4.21
N THR A 568 -16.43 -4.01 -3.22
CA THR A 568 -15.01 -3.95 -2.80
C THR A 568 -14.47 -5.32 -2.40
N LEU A 569 -15.26 -6.13 -1.69
CA LEU A 569 -14.88 -7.49 -1.30
C LEU A 569 -14.80 -8.42 -2.53
N LEU A 570 -15.70 -8.30 -3.50
CA LEU A 570 -15.60 -9.05 -4.77
C LEU A 570 -14.37 -8.62 -5.57
N GLY A 571 -14.06 -7.33 -5.64
CA GLY A 571 -12.82 -6.81 -6.26
C GLY A 571 -11.55 -7.30 -5.55
N ALA A 572 -11.57 -7.39 -4.22
CA ALA A 572 -10.48 -7.98 -3.43
C ALA A 572 -10.32 -9.49 -3.74
N ILE A 573 -11.41 -10.25 -3.83
CA ILE A 573 -11.38 -11.69 -4.20
C ILE A 573 -10.81 -11.86 -5.61
N VAL A 574 -11.28 -11.07 -6.58
CA VAL A 574 -10.78 -11.09 -7.96
C VAL A 574 -9.28 -10.80 -8.01
N SER A 575 -8.81 -9.76 -7.34
CA SER A 575 -7.41 -9.32 -7.37
C SER A 575 -6.45 -10.13 -6.46
N ALA A 576 -6.93 -11.11 -5.70
CA ALA A 576 -6.16 -11.90 -4.74
C ALA A 576 -5.15 -12.87 -5.39
N GLN A 577 -3.99 -12.35 -5.82
CA GLN A 577 -2.96 -13.08 -6.58
C GLN A 577 -3.47 -13.59 -7.94
N ALA A 578 -4.21 -12.74 -8.66
CA ALA A 578 -4.73 -13.09 -9.98
C ALA A 578 -3.59 -13.41 -10.98
N PRO A 579 -3.74 -14.44 -11.84
CA PRO A 579 -4.85 -15.40 -11.87
C PRO A 579 -4.72 -16.48 -10.78
N LEU A 580 -5.77 -16.68 -9.98
CA LEU A 580 -5.84 -17.75 -8.97
C LEU A 580 -6.85 -18.83 -9.41
N PRO A 581 -6.51 -20.14 -9.41
CA PRO A 581 -7.40 -21.18 -9.91
C PRO A 581 -8.75 -21.29 -9.21
N GLU A 582 -8.81 -21.07 -7.88
CA GLU A 582 -10.08 -21.03 -7.15
C GLU A 582 -11.00 -19.94 -7.69
N VAL A 583 -10.47 -18.73 -7.92
CA VAL A 583 -11.25 -17.58 -8.40
C VAL A 583 -11.67 -17.77 -9.86
N GLN A 584 -10.83 -18.39 -10.69
CA GLN A 584 -11.21 -18.73 -12.07
C GLN A 584 -12.44 -19.67 -12.11
N LEU A 585 -12.51 -20.66 -11.21
CA LEU A 585 -13.68 -21.52 -11.08
C LEU A 585 -14.91 -20.77 -10.53
N LEU A 586 -14.73 -19.86 -9.58
CA LEU A 586 -15.82 -19.03 -9.03
C LEU A 586 -16.45 -18.09 -10.08
N LEU A 587 -15.66 -17.58 -11.03
CA LEU A 587 -16.12 -16.75 -12.14
C LEU A 587 -16.89 -17.56 -13.21
N GLN A 588 -16.68 -18.87 -13.27
CA GLN A 588 -17.36 -19.80 -14.18
C GLN A 588 -18.65 -20.41 -13.58
N GLN A 589 -19.01 -20.08 -12.34
CA GLN A 589 -20.24 -20.61 -11.72
C GLN A 589 -21.50 -19.91 -12.26
N PRO A 590 -22.56 -20.65 -12.65
CA PRO A 590 -23.84 -20.06 -13.03
C PRO A 590 -24.45 -19.26 -11.88
N SER A 591 -25.18 -18.18 -12.21
CA SER A 591 -25.75 -17.21 -11.27
C SER A 591 -26.56 -17.84 -10.11
N SER A 592 -27.29 -18.92 -10.42
CA SER A 592 -28.13 -19.70 -9.50
C SER A 592 -27.35 -20.45 -8.42
N SER A 593 -26.05 -20.67 -8.60
CA SER A 593 -25.19 -21.41 -7.68
C SER A 593 -25.15 -20.76 -6.29
N GLY A 594 -25.78 -21.39 -5.31
CA GLY A 594 -25.74 -20.99 -3.90
C GLY A 594 -26.93 -20.19 -3.37
N LEU A 595 -27.96 -19.88 -4.17
CA LEU A 595 -29.15 -19.16 -3.69
C LEU A 595 -30.25 -20.08 -3.10
N SER A 596 -30.12 -21.40 -3.23
CA SER A 596 -31.19 -22.37 -2.95
C SER A 596 -31.54 -22.64 -1.47
N ASN A 597 -30.81 -22.07 -0.51
CA ASN A 597 -30.86 -22.48 0.91
C ASN A 597 -31.19 -21.37 1.93
N SER A 598 -31.70 -20.20 1.50
CA SER A 598 -32.10 -19.10 2.41
C SER A 598 -33.53 -18.63 2.16
N GLY A 599 -34.47 -19.11 2.97
CA GLY A 599 -35.89 -18.76 2.90
C GLY A 599 -36.24 -17.40 3.50
N SER A 600 -35.95 -16.31 2.77
CA SER A 600 -36.56 -14.99 3.00
C SER A 600 -36.58 -14.16 1.71
N ALA A 601 -37.67 -13.43 1.46
CA ALA A 601 -37.98 -12.86 0.15
C ALA A 601 -36.90 -11.89 -0.41
N THR A 602 -36.46 -12.15 -1.65
CA THR A 602 -35.77 -11.17 -2.50
C THR A 602 -36.27 -11.28 -3.96
N PRO A 603 -36.30 -10.18 -4.75
CA PRO A 603 -37.06 -10.13 -6.02
C PRO A 603 -36.25 -10.53 -7.26
N HIS A 604 -36.95 -10.66 -8.40
CA HIS A 604 -36.49 -11.21 -9.69
C HIS A 604 -35.32 -10.51 -10.43
N ARG A 605 -34.53 -9.63 -9.80
CA ARG A 605 -33.53 -8.76 -10.47
C ARG A 605 -32.46 -9.48 -11.32
N PHE A 606 -32.22 -10.79 -11.13
CA PHE A 606 -31.16 -11.53 -11.85
C PHE A 606 -31.52 -11.97 -13.28
N ASN A 607 -32.79 -11.95 -13.70
CA ASN A 607 -33.19 -12.47 -15.02
C ASN A 607 -33.16 -11.42 -16.16
N PHE A 608 -33.01 -10.13 -15.87
CA PHE A 608 -33.22 -9.06 -16.86
C PHE A 608 -32.08 -8.85 -17.87
N SER A 609 -30.97 -9.59 -17.76
CA SER A 609 -29.80 -9.45 -18.64
C SER A 609 -30.05 -9.79 -20.12
N GLU A 610 -31.16 -10.44 -20.47
CA GLU A 610 -31.47 -10.82 -21.84
C GLU A 610 -31.84 -9.62 -22.73
N GLN A 611 -32.40 -8.56 -22.14
CA GLN A 611 -32.97 -7.43 -22.87
C GLN A 611 -31.91 -6.56 -23.57
N TRP A 612 -30.67 -6.56 -23.06
CA TRP A 612 -29.51 -5.89 -23.65
C TRP A 612 -28.97 -6.61 -24.91
N ARG A 613 -29.27 -7.91 -25.10
CA ARG A 613 -28.72 -8.73 -26.20
C ARG A 613 -29.36 -8.46 -27.58
N LYS A 614 -30.27 -7.50 -27.72
CA LYS A 614 -30.98 -7.22 -28.98
C LYS A 614 -30.28 -6.15 -29.82
N ALA A 615 -29.24 -6.57 -30.54
CA ALA A 615 -28.70 -5.84 -31.68
C ALA A 615 -28.60 -6.78 -32.90
N LEU A 616 -29.23 -6.39 -34.01
CA LEU A 616 -29.12 -6.95 -35.38
C LEU A 616 -29.14 -8.49 -35.54
N PRO A 617 -30.25 -9.09 -36.02
CA PRO A 617 -30.18 -10.38 -36.69
C PRO A 617 -29.37 -10.23 -37.99
N LEU A 618 -28.40 -11.12 -38.22
CA LEU A 618 -28.04 -11.46 -39.60
C LEU A 618 -29.11 -12.42 -40.13
N GLU A 619 -29.73 -12.08 -41.26
CA GLU A 619 -30.57 -13.02 -42.00
C GLU A 619 -29.67 -14.05 -42.69
N GLY A 620 -29.88 -15.34 -42.44
CA GLY A 620 -29.30 -16.41 -43.28
C GLY A 620 -28.51 -17.54 -42.61
N GLU A 621 -28.89 -18.03 -41.42
CA GLU A 621 -28.43 -19.35 -40.95
C GLU A 621 -29.60 -20.33 -40.73
N SER A 622 -29.42 -21.59 -41.13
CA SER A 622 -30.44 -22.65 -41.11
C SER A 622 -30.30 -23.53 -39.85
N PRO A 623 -31.40 -23.92 -39.17
CA PRO A 623 -31.35 -24.45 -37.81
C PRO A 623 -31.12 -25.97 -37.69
N GLU A 624 -30.11 -26.54 -38.36
CA GLU A 624 -29.75 -27.97 -38.21
C GLU A 624 -28.24 -28.21 -38.06
N ASN A 625 -27.76 -28.37 -36.82
CA ASN A 625 -26.54 -29.14 -36.49
C ASN A 625 -26.42 -29.40 -34.96
N PRO A 626 -26.73 -30.59 -34.44
CA PRO A 626 -26.74 -30.88 -33.00
C PRO A 626 -25.36 -31.29 -32.44
N SER A 627 -24.27 -30.64 -32.89
CA SER A 627 -22.90 -30.96 -32.43
C SER A 627 -21.96 -29.76 -32.48
N GLY A 628 -22.03 -28.90 -31.46
CA GLY A 628 -21.11 -27.79 -31.24
C GLY A 628 -21.04 -27.43 -29.75
N CYS A 629 -19.91 -26.89 -29.31
CA CYS A 629 -19.79 -26.41 -27.93
C CYS A 629 -20.81 -25.31 -27.66
N LEU A 630 -21.59 -25.45 -26.58
CA LEU A 630 -22.39 -24.36 -26.04
C LEU A 630 -21.48 -23.13 -25.82
N PRO A 631 -21.90 -21.92 -26.19
CA PRO A 631 -21.12 -20.72 -25.91
C PRO A 631 -20.89 -20.62 -24.40
N PRO A 632 -19.67 -20.25 -23.95
CA PRO A 632 -19.30 -20.33 -22.54
C PRO A 632 -20.26 -19.52 -21.67
N GLU A 633 -20.77 -20.13 -20.59
CA GLU A 633 -21.85 -19.51 -19.82
C GLU A 633 -21.39 -18.16 -19.25
N PRO A 634 -22.15 -17.07 -19.50
CA PRO A 634 -21.64 -15.73 -19.30
C PRO A 634 -21.41 -15.39 -17.83
N CYS A 635 -20.16 -15.04 -17.48
CA CYS A 635 -19.72 -14.62 -16.15
C CYS A 635 -20.69 -13.62 -15.50
N TRP A 636 -21.38 -14.09 -14.46
CA TRP A 636 -22.45 -13.34 -13.80
C TRP A 636 -21.97 -12.03 -13.18
N LEU A 637 -20.72 -11.97 -12.71
CA LEU A 637 -20.17 -10.78 -12.07
C LEU A 637 -19.88 -9.65 -13.08
N ILE A 638 -19.44 -9.98 -14.30
CA ILE A 638 -19.28 -9.01 -15.39
C ILE A 638 -20.65 -8.40 -15.71
N ARG A 639 -21.67 -9.25 -15.95
CA ARG A 639 -23.04 -8.81 -16.23
C ARG A 639 -23.66 -7.97 -15.10
N LEU A 640 -23.44 -8.38 -13.84
CA LEU A 640 -23.89 -7.62 -12.67
C LEU A 640 -23.29 -6.22 -12.67
N CYS A 641 -21.97 -6.08 -12.81
CA CYS A 641 -21.33 -4.77 -12.80
C CYS A 641 -21.79 -3.90 -13.98
N ILE A 642 -21.87 -4.46 -15.20
CA ILE A 642 -22.44 -3.75 -16.37
C ILE A 642 -23.87 -3.26 -16.06
N SER A 643 -24.72 -4.11 -15.48
CA SER A 643 -26.11 -3.75 -15.14
C SER A 643 -26.20 -2.60 -14.14
N ILE A 644 -25.35 -2.58 -13.10
CA ILE A 644 -25.29 -1.49 -12.11
C ILE A 644 -24.81 -0.18 -12.73
N ILE A 645 -23.90 -0.24 -13.71
CA ILE A 645 -23.29 0.93 -14.35
C ILE A 645 -24.24 1.56 -15.38
N VAL A 646 -24.91 0.75 -16.20
CA VAL A 646 -25.58 1.22 -17.44
C VAL A 646 -27.11 1.19 -17.38
N LEU A 647 -27.74 0.34 -16.55
CA LEU A 647 -29.20 0.28 -16.52
C LEU A 647 -29.80 1.36 -15.61
N PRO A 648 -30.95 1.96 -15.99
CA PRO A 648 -31.77 2.74 -15.08
C PRO A 648 -32.17 1.95 -13.83
N ARG A 649 -32.32 2.66 -12.72
CA ARG A 649 -32.91 2.14 -11.48
C ARG A 649 -34.41 2.05 -11.67
N GLU A 650 -34.93 0.82 -11.70
CA GLU A 650 -36.35 0.57 -11.44
C GLU A 650 -36.68 1.04 -10.01
N ASP A 651 -37.38 2.17 -9.89
CA ASP A 651 -38.21 2.44 -8.73
C ASP A 651 -39.41 1.49 -8.80
N SER A 652 -39.58 0.65 -7.77
CA SER A 652 -40.69 -0.28 -7.71
C SER A 652 -42.01 0.49 -7.62
N CYS A 653 -42.88 0.35 -8.62
CA CYS A 653 -44.15 1.06 -8.70
C CYS A 653 -45.05 0.73 -7.51
N SER A 654 -45.00 1.58 -6.49
CA SER A 654 -46.14 1.85 -5.62
C SER A 654 -46.83 3.07 -6.19
N ASP A 655 -48.11 2.94 -6.56
CA ASP A 655 -48.96 4.09 -6.79
C ASP A 655 -49.08 4.94 -5.52
N SER A 656 -49.54 6.18 -5.68
CA SER A 656 -49.67 7.22 -4.64
C SER A 656 -48.36 7.55 -3.89
N ASP A 657 -47.55 8.44 -4.46
CA ASP A 657 -47.70 9.87 -4.12
C ASP A 657 -46.98 10.81 -5.10
N ALA A 658 -47.70 11.80 -5.60
CA ALA A 658 -47.21 12.73 -6.62
C ALA A 658 -46.65 14.02 -6.01
N ASN A 659 -45.39 13.99 -5.52
CA ASN A 659 -44.47 15.15 -5.51
C ASN A 659 -43.06 14.80 -5.00
N PHE A 660 -42.15 14.42 -5.89
CA PHE A 660 -40.70 14.50 -5.65
C PHE A 660 -39.98 15.04 -6.90
N PRO A 661 -38.98 15.93 -6.76
CA PRO A 661 -38.24 16.47 -7.90
C PRO A 661 -37.28 15.42 -8.47
N SER A 662 -37.55 14.99 -9.71
CA SER A 662 -36.66 14.25 -10.63
C SER A 662 -35.44 13.58 -9.99
N GLY A 663 -35.66 12.45 -9.32
CA GLY A 663 -34.60 11.61 -8.75
C GLY A 663 -33.70 11.00 -9.84
N ASN A 664 -32.44 10.71 -9.49
CA ASN A 664 -31.47 10.16 -10.44
C ASN A 664 -31.94 8.85 -11.10
N VAL A 665 -31.90 8.82 -12.43
CA VAL A 665 -32.30 7.68 -13.26
C VAL A 665 -31.41 6.45 -13.03
N TYR A 666 -30.16 6.62 -12.59
CA TYR A 666 -29.19 5.54 -12.38
C TYR A 666 -28.95 5.21 -10.90
N GLU A 667 -28.36 4.03 -10.64
CA GLU A 667 -27.87 3.65 -9.32
C GLU A 667 -26.85 4.68 -8.76
N PRO A 668 -26.70 4.84 -7.43
CA PRO A 668 -25.85 5.89 -6.85
C PRO A 668 -24.39 5.80 -7.31
N SER A 669 -23.77 6.94 -7.64
CA SER A 669 -22.38 7.02 -8.16
C SER A 669 -21.38 6.14 -7.40
N PRO A 670 -21.32 6.10 -6.05
CA PRO A 670 -20.42 5.19 -5.33
C PRO A 670 -20.55 3.70 -5.70
N VAL A 671 -21.75 3.21 -6.05
CA VAL A 671 -21.99 1.83 -6.46
C VAL A 671 -21.56 1.59 -7.92
N ARG A 672 -21.75 2.59 -8.79
CA ARG A 672 -21.29 2.57 -10.20
C ARG A 672 -19.76 2.59 -10.27
N LEU A 673 -19.13 3.46 -9.47
CA LEU A 673 -17.66 3.58 -9.35
C LEU A 673 -17.00 2.30 -8.84
N GLU A 674 -17.59 1.63 -7.84
CA GLU A 674 -17.06 0.36 -7.35
C GLU A 674 -17.26 -0.77 -8.36
N SER A 675 -18.39 -0.77 -9.09
CA SER A 675 -18.64 -1.72 -10.18
C SER A 675 -17.64 -1.57 -11.33
N LEU A 676 -17.28 -0.33 -11.70
CA LEU A 676 -16.23 -0.07 -12.70
C LEU A 676 -14.85 -0.56 -12.24
N GLN A 677 -14.51 -0.37 -10.97
CA GLN A 677 -13.26 -0.90 -10.39
C GLN A 677 -13.25 -2.44 -10.40
N VAL A 678 -14.36 -3.10 -10.08
CA VAL A 678 -14.47 -4.57 -10.17
C VAL A 678 -14.28 -5.05 -11.62
N LEU A 679 -14.88 -4.37 -12.62
CA LEU A 679 -14.63 -4.70 -14.04
C LEU A 679 -13.16 -4.51 -14.43
N ALA A 680 -12.53 -3.39 -14.05
CA ALA A 680 -11.12 -3.15 -14.33
C ALA A 680 -10.20 -4.23 -13.71
N LEU A 681 -10.49 -4.67 -12.47
CA LEU A 681 -9.76 -5.75 -11.81
C LEU A 681 -10.01 -7.13 -12.46
N LEU A 682 -11.23 -7.40 -12.95
CA LEU A 682 -11.56 -8.61 -13.70
C LEU A 682 -10.81 -8.68 -15.03
N VAL A 683 -10.81 -7.58 -15.79
CA VAL A 683 -10.06 -7.43 -17.05
C VAL A 683 -8.57 -7.62 -16.79
N LYS A 684 -8.01 -6.97 -15.77
CA LYS A 684 -6.59 -7.06 -15.39
C LYS A 684 -6.15 -8.47 -14.98
N GLY A 685 -6.98 -9.19 -14.22
CA GLY A 685 -6.64 -10.49 -13.64
C GLY A 685 -7.00 -11.71 -14.49
N TYR A 686 -8.08 -11.61 -15.29
CA TYR A 686 -8.70 -12.72 -16.01
C TYR A 686 -9.12 -12.29 -17.43
N PHE A 687 -8.23 -11.60 -18.16
CA PHE A 687 -8.52 -11.10 -19.50
C PHE A 687 -9.05 -12.17 -20.47
N SER A 688 -8.60 -13.43 -20.34
CA SER A 688 -9.09 -14.57 -21.12
C SER A 688 -10.58 -14.89 -20.92
N MET A 689 -11.21 -14.40 -19.83
CA MET A 689 -12.66 -14.44 -19.61
C MET A 689 -13.33 -13.12 -20.00
N ALA A 690 -12.66 -11.98 -19.83
CA ALA A 690 -13.19 -10.67 -20.24
C ALA A 690 -13.22 -10.47 -21.76
N GLN A 691 -12.36 -11.16 -22.53
CA GLN A 691 -12.22 -10.97 -23.98
C GLN A 691 -13.50 -11.25 -24.78
N SER A 692 -14.38 -12.15 -24.30
CA SER A 692 -15.69 -12.40 -24.93
C SER A 692 -16.68 -11.24 -24.78
N TYR A 693 -16.33 -10.24 -23.97
CA TYR A 693 -17.08 -9.01 -23.74
C TYR A 693 -16.34 -7.77 -24.25
N LEU A 694 -15.29 -7.90 -25.06
CA LEU A 694 -14.40 -6.78 -25.41
C LEU A 694 -15.16 -5.57 -25.97
N LEU A 695 -16.10 -5.79 -26.90
CA LEU A 695 -16.92 -4.72 -27.47
C LEU A 695 -17.96 -4.19 -26.47
N GLU A 696 -18.66 -5.06 -25.73
CA GLU A 696 -19.65 -4.67 -24.71
C GLU A 696 -19.01 -3.82 -23.58
N LEU A 697 -17.82 -4.20 -23.11
CA LEU A 697 -17.04 -3.44 -22.13
C LEU A 697 -16.46 -2.15 -22.73
N GLY A 698 -16.22 -2.10 -24.04
CA GLY A 698 -15.92 -0.88 -24.79
C GLY A 698 -17.09 0.10 -24.78
N GLU A 699 -18.30 -0.35 -25.10
CA GLU A 699 -19.52 0.48 -25.05
C GLU A 699 -19.80 0.99 -23.63
N VAL A 700 -19.56 0.17 -22.60
CA VAL A 700 -19.62 0.58 -21.20
C VAL A 700 -18.59 1.67 -20.89
N ALA A 701 -17.35 1.53 -21.38
CA ALA A 701 -16.30 2.54 -21.20
C ALA A 701 -16.65 3.86 -21.92
N CYS A 702 -17.20 3.82 -23.14
CA CYS A 702 -17.70 5.00 -23.85
C CYS A 702 -18.78 5.74 -23.04
N LYS A 703 -19.87 5.05 -22.68
CA LYS A 703 -20.96 5.64 -21.88
C LYS A 703 -20.47 6.25 -20.56
N CYS A 704 -19.47 5.63 -19.93
CA CYS A 704 -18.87 6.17 -18.71
C CYS A 704 -17.99 7.41 -18.95
N MET A 705 -17.34 7.54 -20.11
CA MET A 705 -16.59 8.75 -20.48
C MET A 705 -17.49 9.90 -20.95
N GLU A 706 -18.74 9.63 -21.33
CA GLU A 706 -19.77 10.63 -21.68
C GLU A 706 -20.54 11.17 -20.46
N GLU A 707 -20.40 10.53 -19.29
CA GLU A 707 -21.08 10.91 -18.05
C GLU A 707 -20.67 12.27 -17.49
N THR A 708 -21.55 12.89 -16.69
CA THR A 708 -21.29 14.21 -16.10
C THR A 708 -20.46 14.16 -14.80
N ASP A 709 -20.33 12.99 -14.17
CA ASP A 709 -19.47 12.78 -12.99
C ASP A 709 -18.02 12.49 -13.44
N PRO A 710 -17.04 13.37 -13.17
CA PRO A 710 -15.63 13.17 -13.55
C PRO A 710 -15.03 11.89 -12.96
N SER A 711 -15.58 11.41 -11.84
CA SER A 711 -15.19 10.16 -11.20
C SER A 711 -15.57 8.97 -12.09
N ILE A 712 -16.74 9.01 -12.74
CA ILE A 712 -17.22 7.95 -13.63
C ILE A 712 -16.46 8.01 -14.96
N GLN A 713 -16.24 9.21 -15.51
CA GLN A 713 -15.36 9.41 -16.68
C GLN A 713 -13.98 8.77 -16.48
N LEU A 714 -13.34 9.06 -15.34
CA LEU A 714 -12.02 8.54 -15.01
C LEU A 714 -12.00 7.00 -14.91
N HIS A 715 -13.06 6.38 -14.40
CA HIS A 715 -13.10 4.92 -14.27
C HIS A 715 -13.55 4.20 -15.56
N GLY A 716 -14.29 4.88 -16.46
CA GLY A 716 -14.47 4.45 -17.85
C GLY A 716 -13.14 4.41 -18.61
N ALA A 717 -12.34 5.49 -18.53
CA ALA A 717 -11.02 5.53 -19.16
C ALA A 717 -10.03 4.49 -18.61
N LYS A 718 -10.06 4.19 -17.30
CA LYS A 718 -9.27 3.10 -16.70
C LYS A 718 -9.72 1.71 -17.15
N LEU A 719 -11.04 1.49 -17.35
CA LEU A 719 -11.53 0.22 -17.89
C LEU A 719 -10.97 0.01 -19.30
N LEU A 720 -10.97 1.06 -20.13
CA LEU A 720 -10.34 1.05 -21.46
C LEU A 720 -8.82 0.81 -21.40
N GLU A 721 -8.10 1.44 -20.47
CA GLU A 721 -6.66 1.21 -20.24
C GLU A 721 -6.34 -0.26 -19.95
N GLU A 722 -7.10 -0.91 -19.06
CA GLU A 722 -6.91 -2.32 -18.71
C GLU A 722 -7.33 -3.25 -19.87
N LEU A 723 -8.38 -2.92 -20.64
CA LEU A 723 -8.83 -3.71 -21.79
C LEU A 723 -7.76 -3.77 -22.88
N GLY A 724 -7.25 -2.62 -23.31
CA GLY A 724 -6.16 -2.55 -24.29
C GLY A 724 -4.88 -3.19 -23.76
N THR A 725 -4.56 -2.97 -22.48
CA THR A 725 -3.42 -3.63 -21.80
C THR A 725 -3.56 -5.16 -21.77
N GLY A 726 -4.78 -5.70 -21.67
CA GLY A 726 -5.06 -7.13 -21.78
C GLY A 726 -4.80 -7.67 -23.19
N VAL A 727 -5.30 -6.97 -24.22
CA VAL A 727 -5.02 -7.29 -25.63
C VAL A 727 -3.51 -7.30 -25.91
N VAL A 728 -2.78 -6.27 -25.47
CA VAL A 728 -1.32 -6.18 -25.62
C VAL A 728 -0.58 -7.32 -24.91
N GLN A 729 -1.04 -7.74 -23.73
CA GLN A 729 -0.41 -8.86 -23.01
C GLN A 729 -0.54 -10.19 -23.77
N GLN A 730 -1.68 -10.46 -24.40
CA GLN A 730 -1.87 -11.70 -25.17
C GLN A 730 -0.99 -11.80 -26.42
N HIS A 731 -0.66 -10.66 -27.03
CA HIS A 731 0.05 -10.60 -28.32
C HIS A 731 1.58 -10.60 -28.20
N LYS A 732 2.14 -10.61 -26.97
CA LYS A 732 3.59 -10.71 -26.77
C LYS A 732 4.16 -12.03 -27.30
N PRO A 733 5.43 -12.08 -27.72
CA PRO A 733 6.10 -13.34 -28.11
C PRO A 733 6.01 -14.40 -27.01
N ASP A 734 6.38 -14.03 -25.78
CA ASP A 734 6.41 -14.91 -24.59
C ASP A 734 5.02 -15.26 -24.02
N SER A 735 3.94 -14.98 -24.77
CA SER A 735 2.56 -15.19 -24.31
C SER A 735 2.18 -16.67 -24.34
N ALA A 736 1.95 -17.23 -23.15
CA ALA A 736 1.44 -18.60 -22.96
C ALA A 736 0.02 -18.84 -23.53
N VAL A 737 -0.64 -17.82 -24.10
CA VAL A 737 -1.92 -17.96 -24.80
C VAL A 737 -1.65 -18.38 -26.25
N ALA A 738 -2.09 -19.59 -26.62
CA ALA A 738 -2.01 -20.10 -27.99
C ALA A 738 -2.69 -19.13 -28.99
N PRO A 739 -2.15 -18.94 -30.22
CA PRO A 739 -2.64 -17.94 -31.17
C PRO A 739 -4.15 -17.97 -31.42
N GLU A 740 -4.72 -19.17 -31.58
CA GLU A 740 -6.15 -19.43 -31.79
C GLU A 740 -7.09 -18.86 -30.69
N LYS A 741 -6.55 -18.60 -29.49
CA LYS A 741 -7.31 -18.13 -28.33
C LYS A 741 -7.12 -16.63 -28.04
N ARG A 742 -6.29 -15.95 -28.84
CA ARG A 742 -6.04 -14.50 -28.74
C ARG A 742 -7.18 -13.72 -29.41
N VAL A 743 -7.40 -12.48 -28.97
CA VAL A 743 -8.34 -11.55 -29.62
C VAL A 743 -7.91 -11.29 -31.08
N PRO A 744 -8.73 -11.59 -32.11
CA PRO A 744 -8.35 -11.34 -33.50
C PRO A 744 -8.12 -9.85 -33.79
N ILE A 745 -7.09 -9.52 -34.58
CA ILE A 745 -6.72 -8.12 -34.90
C ILE A 745 -7.88 -7.34 -35.51
N SER A 746 -8.73 -7.96 -36.33
CA SER A 746 -9.95 -7.33 -36.87
C SER A 746 -10.88 -6.80 -35.76
N MET A 747 -11.09 -7.59 -34.69
CA MET A 747 -11.90 -7.17 -33.54
C MET A 747 -11.20 -6.08 -32.70
N VAL A 748 -9.85 -6.09 -32.64
CA VAL A 748 -9.07 -5.00 -32.02
C VAL A 748 -9.22 -3.70 -32.82
N VAL A 749 -9.23 -3.76 -34.15
CA VAL A 749 -9.48 -2.59 -35.02
C VAL A 749 -10.89 -2.05 -34.81
N THR A 750 -11.93 -2.91 -34.87
CA THR A 750 -13.32 -2.49 -34.59
C THR A 750 -13.47 -1.83 -33.22
N PHE A 751 -12.82 -2.38 -32.18
CA PHE A 751 -12.80 -1.81 -30.84
C PHE A 751 -12.18 -0.41 -30.81
N TRP A 752 -10.98 -0.21 -31.38
CA TRP A 752 -10.34 1.11 -31.37
C TRP A 752 -11.01 2.13 -32.29
N THR A 753 -11.55 1.71 -33.44
CA THR A 753 -12.41 2.56 -34.29
C THR A 753 -13.65 3.04 -33.52
N MET A 754 -14.29 2.19 -32.71
CA MET A 754 -15.39 2.60 -31.82
C MET A 754 -14.94 3.64 -30.79
N MET A 755 -13.79 3.43 -30.12
CA MET A 755 -13.29 4.37 -29.11
C MET A 755 -12.93 5.74 -29.71
N LEU A 756 -12.24 5.74 -30.85
CA LEU A 756 -11.73 6.95 -31.53
C LEU A 756 -12.84 7.78 -32.19
N ASN A 757 -13.91 7.14 -32.66
CA ASN A 757 -15.11 7.83 -33.16
C ASN A 757 -16.07 8.26 -32.02
N GLY A 758 -15.86 7.74 -30.80
CA GLY A 758 -16.63 8.03 -29.60
C GLY A 758 -15.98 9.11 -28.71
N PRO A 759 -16.06 8.98 -27.37
CA PRO A 759 -15.66 10.04 -26.44
C PRO A 759 -14.16 10.10 -26.13
N LEU A 760 -13.32 9.17 -26.61
CA LEU A 760 -11.88 9.14 -26.28
C LEU A 760 -11.14 10.44 -26.68
N PRO A 761 -11.36 11.06 -27.86
CA PRO A 761 -10.77 12.35 -28.20
C PRO A 761 -11.20 13.47 -27.24
N GLY A 762 -12.46 13.47 -26.79
CA GLY A 762 -12.97 14.42 -25.80
C GLY A 762 -12.31 14.23 -24.43
N ALA A 763 -12.15 13.00 -23.97
CA ALA A 763 -11.44 12.66 -22.73
C ALA A 763 -9.96 13.08 -22.78
N LEU A 764 -9.30 12.95 -23.94
CA LEU A 764 -7.94 13.44 -24.19
C LEU A 764 -7.85 14.98 -24.16
N GLN A 765 -8.86 15.67 -24.69
CA GLN A 765 -8.90 17.14 -24.75
C GLN A 765 -9.42 17.82 -23.47
N ASN A 766 -9.95 17.08 -22.49
CA ASN A 766 -10.53 17.63 -21.26
C ASN A 766 -9.46 18.21 -20.30
N SER A 767 -9.09 19.47 -20.54
CA SER A 767 -8.10 20.24 -19.76
C SER A 767 -8.48 20.48 -18.29
N GLN A 768 -9.75 20.30 -17.90
CA GLN A 768 -10.18 20.42 -16.51
C GLN A 768 -9.80 19.18 -15.68
N HIS A 769 -9.60 18.02 -16.31
CA HIS A 769 -9.46 16.72 -15.65
C HIS A 769 -8.19 15.98 -16.10
N ALA A 770 -7.04 16.51 -15.70
CA ALA A 770 -5.73 15.94 -16.04
C ALA A 770 -5.56 14.44 -15.72
N THR A 771 -6.26 13.88 -14.73
CA THR A 771 -6.25 12.44 -14.44
C THR A 771 -7.00 11.62 -15.49
N LEU A 772 -8.08 12.17 -16.08
CA LEU A 772 -8.78 11.58 -17.21
C LEU A 772 -7.89 11.59 -18.44
N GLN A 773 -7.30 12.75 -18.78
CA GLN A 773 -6.34 12.87 -19.89
C GLN A 773 -5.14 11.91 -19.74
N THR A 774 -4.61 11.76 -18.52
CA THR A 774 -3.52 10.82 -18.22
C THR A 774 -3.93 9.37 -18.53
N SER A 775 -5.11 8.95 -18.04
CA SER A 775 -5.62 7.59 -18.25
C SER A 775 -5.93 7.32 -19.74
N ALA A 776 -6.46 8.33 -20.45
CA ALA A 776 -6.72 8.25 -21.89
C ALA A 776 -5.43 8.20 -22.73
N CYS A 777 -4.35 8.89 -22.33
CA CYS A 777 -3.03 8.75 -22.95
C CYS A 777 -2.41 7.36 -22.71
N ASP A 778 -2.49 6.84 -21.48
CA ASP A 778 -2.01 5.48 -21.20
C ASP A 778 -2.87 4.41 -21.92
N ALA A 779 -4.17 4.64 -22.11
CA ALA A 779 -5.02 3.83 -22.98
C ALA A 779 -4.59 3.85 -24.46
N LEU A 780 -4.34 5.03 -25.07
CA LEU A 780 -3.78 5.10 -26.43
C LEU A 780 -2.45 4.35 -26.54
N SER A 781 -1.62 4.34 -25.49
CA SER A 781 -0.37 3.58 -25.47
C SER A 781 -0.54 2.04 -25.46
N SER A 782 -1.77 1.54 -25.57
CA SER A 782 -2.13 0.12 -25.64
C SER A 782 -2.80 -0.31 -26.96
N ILE A 783 -2.82 0.54 -27.99
CA ILE A 783 -3.13 0.09 -29.36
C ILE A 783 -1.98 -0.83 -29.85
N LEU A 784 -2.32 -1.95 -30.50
CA LEU A 784 -1.34 -2.85 -31.13
C LEU A 784 -0.78 -2.22 -32.43
N PRO A 785 0.51 -2.44 -32.78
CA PRO A 785 1.10 -1.94 -34.03
C PRO A 785 0.32 -2.35 -35.29
N GLU A 786 -0.15 -3.60 -35.34
CA GLU A 786 -0.87 -4.20 -36.46
C GLU A 786 -2.30 -3.65 -36.57
N ALA A 787 -2.94 -3.42 -35.42
CA ALA A 787 -4.24 -2.78 -35.36
C ALA A 787 -4.15 -1.29 -35.74
N PHE A 788 -3.13 -0.56 -35.25
CA PHE A 788 -2.90 0.84 -35.60
C PHE A 788 -2.67 1.01 -37.10
N SER A 789 -1.85 0.14 -37.71
CA SER A 789 -1.60 0.10 -39.15
C SER A 789 -2.87 -0.15 -39.99
N SER A 790 -3.93 -0.66 -39.37
CA SER A 790 -5.21 -1.01 -39.98
C SER A 790 -6.34 -0.02 -39.66
N LEU A 791 -6.07 1.04 -38.87
CA LEU A 791 -7.00 2.15 -38.64
C LEU A 791 -7.05 3.08 -39.87
N GLN A 792 -8.12 3.87 -39.99
CA GLN A 792 -8.24 4.86 -41.05
C GLN A 792 -7.18 5.98 -40.90
N ASN A 793 -6.71 6.55 -42.00
CA ASN A 793 -5.55 7.48 -41.98
C ASN A 793 -5.80 8.72 -41.10
N ASP A 794 -7.02 9.24 -41.09
CA ASP A 794 -7.47 10.32 -40.21
C ASP A 794 -7.45 9.92 -38.73
N GLN A 795 -7.85 8.69 -38.40
CA GLN A 795 -7.77 8.14 -37.04
C GLN A 795 -6.31 7.95 -36.57
N GLN A 796 -5.41 7.54 -37.47
CA GLN A 796 -3.97 7.45 -37.19
C GLN A 796 -3.38 8.85 -36.92
N ILE A 797 -3.66 9.82 -37.80
CA ILE A 797 -3.25 11.22 -37.65
C ILE A 797 -3.80 11.82 -36.35
N LEU A 798 -5.09 11.60 -36.03
CA LEU A 798 -5.73 12.08 -34.81
C LEU A 798 -4.99 11.61 -33.56
N CYS A 799 -4.62 10.33 -33.48
CA CYS A 799 -3.85 9.80 -32.36
C CYS A 799 -2.49 10.51 -32.20
N ILE A 800 -1.76 10.68 -33.30
CA ILE A 800 -0.44 11.32 -33.33
C ILE A 800 -0.56 12.79 -32.91
N THR A 801 -1.48 13.55 -33.51
CA THR A 801 -1.70 14.97 -33.22
C THR A 801 -2.11 15.20 -31.77
N LEU A 802 -2.99 14.37 -31.20
CA LEU A 802 -3.38 14.47 -29.79
C LEU A 802 -2.20 14.21 -28.85
N LEU A 803 -1.41 13.16 -29.10
CA LEU A 803 -0.26 12.83 -28.26
C LEU A 803 0.87 13.86 -28.34
N LEU A 804 1.16 14.40 -29.53
CA LEU A 804 2.11 15.50 -29.70
C LEU A 804 1.62 16.77 -28.98
N GLY A 805 0.35 17.14 -29.15
CA GLY A 805 -0.24 18.29 -28.45
C GLY A 805 -0.20 18.16 -26.92
N LEU A 806 -0.54 16.98 -26.38
CA LEU A 806 -0.56 16.72 -24.94
C LEU A 806 0.84 16.64 -24.31
N ASN A 807 1.90 16.40 -25.09
CA ASN A 807 3.29 16.56 -24.64
C ASN A 807 3.63 18.03 -24.29
N HIS A 808 2.88 19.02 -24.81
CA HIS A 808 3.02 20.43 -24.43
C HIS A 808 2.17 20.84 -23.21
N SER A 809 1.43 19.90 -22.58
CA SER A 809 0.62 20.19 -21.40
C SER A 809 1.44 20.75 -20.23
N GLU A 810 0.89 21.76 -19.55
CA GLU A 810 1.44 22.29 -18.30
C GLU A 810 1.40 21.26 -17.17
N THR A 811 0.47 20.30 -17.21
CA THR A 811 0.33 19.30 -16.14
C THR A 811 1.33 18.16 -16.30
N PRO A 812 2.25 17.93 -15.34
CA PRO A 812 3.31 16.94 -15.49
C PRO A 812 2.84 15.47 -15.61
N LEU A 813 1.64 15.13 -15.14
CA LEU A 813 1.08 13.78 -15.30
C LEU A 813 0.69 13.50 -16.77
N VAL A 814 -0.05 14.44 -17.38
CA VAL A 814 -0.50 14.35 -18.78
C VAL A 814 0.69 14.30 -19.72
N LYS A 815 1.66 15.21 -19.56
CA LYS A 815 2.90 15.21 -20.32
C LYS A 815 3.69 13.90 -20.16
N ALA A 816 3.78 13.35 -18.94
CA ALA A 816 4.48 12.09 -18.67
C ALA A 816 3.81 10.86 -19.30
N ALA A 817 2.48 10.87 -19.49
CA ALA A 817 1.76 9.83 -20.22
C ALA A 817 1.87 10.04 -21.74
N ALA A 818 1.71 11.27 -22.24
CA ALA A 818 1.83 11.60 -23.66
C ALA A 818 3.22 11.26 -24.24
N VAL A 819 4.31 11.70 -23.57
CA VAL A 819 5.68 11.39 -24.01
C VAL A 819 5.97 9.88 -23.98
N ARG A 820 5.32 9.13 -23.09
CA ARG A 820 5.40 7.67 -23.03
C ARG A 820 4.65 7.01 -24.19
N ALA A 821 3.45 7.48 -24.52
CA ALA A 821 2.66 6.92 -25.61
C ALA A 821 3.37 7.13 -26.96
N LEU A 822 3.94 8.31 -27.21
CA LEU A 822 4.84 8.56 -28.34
C LEU A 822 6.04 7.59 -28.33
N GLY A 823 6.64 7.34 -27.16
CA GLY A 823 7.69 6.32 -26.96
C GLY A 823 7.25 4.86 -27.10
N VAL A 824 5.96 4.57 -27.30
CA VAL A 824 5.44 3.27 -27.75
C VAL A 824 5.20 3.30 -29.26
N TYR A 825 4.58 4.36 -29.78
CA TYR A 825 4.26 4.51 -31.21
C TYR A 825 5.52 4.52 -32.09
N ILE A 826 6.65 5.01 -31.58
CA ILE A 826 7.96 4.97 -32.24
C ILE A 826 8.50 3.55 -32.53
N LEU A 827 7.88 2.51 -31.96
CA LEU A 827 8.20 1.10 -32.22
C LEU A 827 7.35 0.50 -33.35
N PHE A 828 6.25 1.15 -33.75
CA PHE A 828 5.32 0.64 -34.76
C PHE A 828 5.99 0.68 -36.15
N SER A 829 5.88 -0.40 -36.92
CA SER A 829 6.51 -0.51 -38.25
C SER A 829 6.07 0.59 -39.21
N CYS A 830 4.77 0.90 -39.27
CA CYS A 830 4.19 1.92 -40.13
C CYS A 830 4.60 3.36 -39.77
N LEU A 831 4.97 3.64 -38.52
CA LEU A 831 5.34 4.98 -38.05
C LEU A 831 6.85 5.18 -37.97
N ARG A 832 7.60 4.14 -37.61
CA ARG A 832 9.06 4.26 -37.46
C ARG A 832 9.79 4.49 -38.78
N GLN A 833 9.16 4.17 -39.91
CA GLN A 833 9.69 4.42 -41.26
C GLN A 833 9.45 5.87 -41.73
N ASP A 834 8.54 6.62 -41.09
CA ASP A 834 8.33 8.04 -41.36
C ASP A 834 9.36 8.89 -40.58
N VAL A 835 10.37 9.38 -41.30
CA VAL A 835 11.43 10.25 -40.75
C VAL A 835 10.85 11.52 -40.11
N MET A 836 9.73 12.05 -40.60
CA MET A 836 9.08 13.23 -40.04
C MET A 836 8.43 12.92 -38.68
N PHE A 837 7.66 11.83 -38.57
CA PHE A 837 7.12 11.38 -37.29
C PHE A 837 8.23 11.05 -36.26
N VAL A 838 9.32 10.41 -36.71
CA VAL A 838 10.48 10.14 -35.85
C VAL A 838 11.11 11.45 -35.37
N ALA A 839 11.24 12.45 -36.25
CA ALA A 839 11.82 13.76 -35.91
C ALA A 839 10.94 14.58 -34.96
N ASP A 840 9.62 14.64 -35.19
CA ASP A 840 8.68 15.33 -34.30
C ASP A 840 8.61 14.64 -32.93
N THR A 841 8.57 13.31 -32.92
CA THR A 841 8.63 12.52 -31.68
C THR A 841 9.95 12.76 -30.91
N ALA A 842 11.08 12.84 -31.61
CA ALA A 842 12.36 13.19 -30.99
C ALA A 842 12.32 14.60 -30.37
N ASN A 843 11.85 15.63 -31.10
CA ASN A 843 11.73 16.99 -30.56
C ASN A 843 10.78 17.05 -29.35
N ALA A 844 9.64 16.34 -29.39
CA ALA A 844 8.71 16.22 -28.27
C ALA A 844 9.37 15.59 -27.03
N ILE A 845 10.13 14.50 -27.22
CA ILE A 845 10.89 13.82 -26.16
C ILE A 845 11.99 14.72 -25.59
N LEU A 846 12.73 15.44 -26.42
CA LEU A 846 13.81 16.34 -25.99
C LEU A 846 13.27 17.49 -25.13
N ASN A 847 12.14 18.09 -25.52
CA ASN A 847 11.47 19.11 -24.71
C ASN A 847 11.07 18.56 -23.32
N SER A 848 10.53 17.34 -23.26
CA SER A 848 10.16 16.67 -22.01
C SER A 848 11.34 16.15 -21.19
N LEU A 849 12.53 15.97 -21.78
CA LEU A 849 13.76 15.65 -21.05
C LEU A 849 14.29 16.82 -20.20
N HIS A 850 13.92 18.06 -20.53
CA HIS A 850 14.30 19.26 -19.76
C HIS A 850 13.20 19.74 -18.80
N ASP A 851 12.11 18.96 -18.64
CA ASP A 851 11.00 19.31 -17.75
C ASP A 851 11.40 19.31 -16.26
N LYS A 852 10.81 20.21 -15.48
CA LYS A 852 11.08 20.37 -14.04
C LYS A 852 10.74 19.09 -13.24
N SER A 853 9.73 18.32 -13.68
CA SER A 853 9.28 17.10 -13.03
C SER A 853 10.20 15.89 -13.31
N PRO A 854 10.80 15.27 -12.27
CA PRO A 854 11.57 14.04 -12.45
C PRO A 854 10.74 12.86 -12.99
N SER A 855 9.40 12.90 -12.86
CA SER A 855 8.52 11.88 -13.44
C SER A 855 8.37 12.04 -14.95
N VAL A 856 8.33 13.27 -15.47
CA VAL A 856 8.31 13.55 -16.91
C VAL A 856 9.66 13.12 -17.51
N ARG A 857 10.78 13.61 -16.95
CA ARG A 857 12.12 13.26 -17.45
C ARG A 857 12.38 11.75 -17.45
N ALA A 858 11.88 11.01 -16.45
CA ALA A 858 12.04 9.55 -16.40
C ALA A 858 11.22 8.81 -17.49
N LYS A 859 10.06 9.34 -17.90
CA LYS A 859 9.30 8.81 -19.04
C LYS A 859 9.94 9.23 -20.36
N ALA A 860 10.32 10.50 -20.50
CA ALA A 860 11.00 11.02 -21.68
C ALA A 860 12.34 10.31 -21.97
N ALA A 861 13.16 10.03 -20.95
CA ALA A 861 14.39 9.26 -21.12
C ALA A 861 14.12 7.81 -21.55
N TRP A 862 13.05 7.17 -21.06
CA TRP A 862 12.64 5.85 -21.52
C TRP A 862 12.22 5.88 -23.00
N SER A 863 11.39 6.87 -23.39
CA SER A 863 10.98 7.08 -24.77
C SER A 863 12.16 7.40 -25.71
N LEU A 864 13.14 8.20 -25.26
CA LEU A 864 14.37 8.46 -26.02
C LEU A 864 15.13 7.16 -26.27
N GLY A 865 15.29 6.33 -25.24
CA GLY A 865 15.91 5.01 -25.37
C GLY A 865 15.22 4.19 -26.46
N ASN A 866 13.90 4.03 -26.39
CA ASN A 866 13.12 3.29 -27.39
C ASN A 866 13.30 3.86 -28.81
N LEU A 867 13.24 5.19 -28.97
CA LEU A 867 13.46 5.86 -30.25
C LEU A 867 14.86 5.56 -30.80
N THR A 868 15.89 5.55 -29.94
CA THR A 868 17.26 5.21 -30.38
C THR A 868 17.46 3.72 -30.68
N ASP A 869 16.68 2.80 -30.08
CA ASP A 869 16.65 1.41 -30.53
C ASP A 869 16.04 1.34 -31.94
N THR A 870 14.94 2.05 -32.17
CA THR A 870 14.30 2.20 -33.49
C THR A 870 15.26 2.74 -34.54
N LEU A 871 16.09 3.75 -34.23
CA LEU A 871 17.10 4.26 -35.17
C LEU A 871 18.10 3.17 -35.59
N ILE A 872 18.57 2.33 -34.65
CA ILE A 872 19.46 1.22 -34.94
C ILE A 872 18.77 0.12 -35.75
N VAL A 873 17.54 -0.26 -35.38
CA VAL A 873 16.76 -1.25 -36.14
C VAL A 873 16.52 -0.76 -37.58
N ASN A 874 16.18 0.51 -37.78
CA ASN A 874 16.00 1.07 -39.11
C ASN A 874 17.32 1.14 -39.90
N MET A 875 18.44 1.50 -39.26
CA MET A 875 19.77 1.44 -39.89
C MET A 875 20.12 0.01 -40.36
N GLU A 876 19.78 -1.00 -39.55
CA GLU A 876 19.99 -2.41 -39.87
C GLU A 876 19.03 -2.94 -40.96
N THR A 877 17.75 -2.51 -41.01
CA THR A 877 16.76 -3.03 -41.97
C THR A 877 16.57 -2.20 -43.24
N MET A 878 16.79 -0.89 -43.19
CA MET A 878 16.59 0.05 -44.31
C MET A 878 17.91 0.45 -44.97
N GLY A 879 19.05 0.27 -44.29
CA GLY A 879 20.38 0.65 -44.77
C GLY A 879 20.69 2.14 -44.61
N GLN A 880 21.67 2.62 -45.39
CA GLN A 880 22.27 3.95 -45.22
C GLN A 880 21.34 5.11 -45.60
N SER A 881 20.36 4.92 -46.49
CA SER A 881 19.43 5.99 -46.91
C SER A 881 18.64 6.60 -45.75
N PHE A 882 18.07 5.77 -44.86
CA PHE A 882 17.39 6.26 -43.65
C PHE A 882 18.32 7.06 -42.72
N GLN A 883 19.61 6.73 -42.71
CA GLN A 883 20.63 7.40 -41.90
C GLN A 883 21.06 8.74 -42.50
N GLU A 884 21.03 8.87 -43.84
CA GLU A 884 21.29 10.10 -44.59
C GLU A 884 20.09 11.07 -44.61
N GLU A 885 18.86 10.55 -44.54
CA GLU A 885 17.64 11.35 -44.42
C GLU A 885 17.43 11.95 -43.01
N PHE A 886 18.12 11.41 -41.99
CA PHE A 886 17.96 11.85 -40.60
C PHE A 886 18.82 13.08 -40.25
N SER A 887 18.19 14.16 -39.78
CA SER A 887 18.86 15.45 -39.60
C SER A 887 20.01 15.47 -38.58
N ASP A 888 21.23 15.82 -39.04
CA ASP A 888 22.44 16.07 -38.23
C ASP A 888 22.15 16.95 -36.99
N LEU A 889 21.37 18.02 -37.18
CA LEU A 889 21.10 19.00 -36.12
C LEU A 889 20.22 18.39 -35.03
N LEU A 890 19.30 17.51 -35.39
CA LEU A 890 18.49 16.76 -34.44
C LEU A 890 19.35 15.69 -33.75
N LEU A 891 20.15 14.94 -34.50
CA LEU A 891 21.08 13.93 -33.98
C LEU A 891 22.05 14.52 -32.94
N LEU A 892 22.61 15.71 -33.21
CA LEU A 892 23.46 16.44 -32.28
C LEU A 892 22.72 16.93 -31.02
N LYS A 893 21.48 17.44 -31.17
CA LYS A 893 20.62 17.82 -30.01
C LYS A 893 20.29 16.61 -29.14
N MET A 894 20.04 15.45 -29.75
CA MET A 894 19.76 14.20 -29.05
C MET A 894 20.97 13.71 -28.26
N LEU A 895 22.16 13.68 -28.89
CA LEU A 895 23.40 13.28 -28.25
C LEU A 895 23.71 14.17 -27.02
N ARG A 896 23.66 15.50 -27.19
CA ARG A 896 23.87 16.47 -26.10
C ARG A 896 22.84 16.33 -24.98
N SER A 897 21.55 16.16 -25.31
CA SER A 897 20.48 16.02 -24.30
C SER A 897 20.53 14.68 -23.56
N ALA A 898 20.93 13.60 -24.23
CA ALA A 898 21.18 12.30 -23.59
C ALA A 898 22.38 12.36 -22.63
N THR A 899 23.43 13.11 -23.00
CA THR A 899 24.60 13.33 -22.15
C THR A 899 24.25 14.12 -20.89
N GLU A 900 23.41 15.16 -20.98
CA GLU A 900 22.91 15.86 -19.80
C GLU A 900 21.99 14.98 -18.95
N ALA A 901 21.05 14.26 -19.58
CA ALA A 901 20.15 13.33 -18.90
C ALA A 901 20.89 12.16 -18.20
N SER A 902 22.12 11.85 -18.62
CA SER A 902 23.00 10.88 -17.94
C SER A 902 23.55 11.38 -16.59
N LYS A 903 23.39 12.66 -16.26
CA LYS A 903 23.84 13.28 -15.00
C LYS A 903 22.73 13.31 -13.92
N ASP A 904 21.48 13.05 -14.30
CA ASP A 904 20.32 12.97 -13.38
C ASP A 904 20.24 11.59 -12.66
N LYS A 905 19.22 11.39 -11.84
CA LYS A 905 18.98 10.19 -11.01
C LYS A 905 18.77 8.93 -11.85
N ASP A 906 19.10 7.77 -11.29
CA ASP A 906 19.12 6.44 -11.92
C ASP A 906 17.94 6.08 -12.83
N LYS A 907 16.71 6.52 -12.53
CA LYS A 907 15.53 6.29 -13.40
C LYS A 907 15.63 7.00 -14.76
N VAL A 908 16.22 8.19 -14.78
CA VAL A 908 16.52 8.97 -15.99
C VAL A 908 17.81 8.43 -16.60
N LYS A 909 18.90 8.46 -15.80
CA LYS A 909 20.26 8.08 -16.20
C LYS A 909 20.36 6.70 -16.84
N SER A 910 19.67 5.67 -16.30
CA SER A 910 19.72 4.33 -16.90
C SER A 910 19.22 4.30 -18.35
N ASN A 911 18.15 5.03 -18.69
CA ASN A 911 17.68 5.07 -20.07
C ASN A 911 18.50 6.05 -20.94
N ALA A 912 18.99 7.14 -20.35
CA ALA A 912 19.86 8.10 -21.04
C ALA A 912 21.19 7.47 -21.51
N VAL A 913 21.87 6.68 -20.67
CA VAL A 913 23.12 5.99 -21.11
C VAL A 913 22.87 4.92 -22.18
N ARG A 914 21.69 4.28 -22.16
CA ARG A 914 21.28 3.36 -23.24
C ARG A 914 21.11 4.12 -24.56
N ALA A 915 20.45 5.27 -24.52
CA ALA A 915 20.32 6.16 -25.68
C ALA A 915 21.67 6.66 -26.21
N LEU A 916 22.63 6.98 -25.34
CA LEU A 916 23.99 7.38 -25.76
C LEU A 916 24.72 6.29 -26.56
N GLY A 917 24.70 5.04 -26.09
CA GLY A 917 25.35 3.94 -26.80
C GLY A 917 24.76 3.71 -28.20
N ASN A 918 23.44 3.79 -28.32
CA ASN A 918 22.75 3.70 -29.61
C ASN A 918 23.05 4.92 -30.51
N LEU A 919 23.00 6.14 -29.98
CA LEU A 919 23.29 7.36 -30.76
C LEU A 919 24.73 7.39 -31.28
N LEU A 920 25.71 7.01 -30.45
CA LEU A 920 27.11 6.88 -30.84
C LEU A 920 27.33 5.77 -31.87
N HIS A 921 26.54 4.69 -31.82
CA HIS A 921 26.54 3.65 -32.85
C HIS A 921 25.99 4.15 -34.20
N PHE A 922 24.95 5.00 -34.16
CA PHE A 922 24.29 5.58 -35.34
C PHE A 922 25.09 6.72 -36.02
N LEU A 923 26.27 7.10 -35.53
CA LEU A 923 27.11 8.13 -36.15
C LEU A 923 27.82 7.62 -37.42
N GLN A 924 27.89 8.47 -38.43
CA GLN A 924 28.62 8.23 -39.69
C GLN A 924 29.99 8.93 -39.71
N PRO A 925 30.92 8.59 -40.63
CA PRO A 925 32.24 9.24 -40.73
C PRO A 925 32.19 10.77 -40.91
N CYS A 926 31.20 11.30 -41.65
CA CYS A 926 30.97 12.74 -41.79
C CYS A 926 30.70 13.42 -40.44
N HIS A 927 29.88 12.80 -39.59
CA HIS A 927 29.59 13.28 -38.24
C HIS A 927 30.83 13.27 -37.34
N VAL A 928 31.63 12.20 -37.36
CA VAL A 928 32.86 12.10 -36.55
C VAL A 928 33.92 13.11 -37.00
N ALA A 929 33.98 13.42 -38.30
CA ALA A 929 34.85 14.46 -38.84
C ALA A 929 34.40 15.89 -38.47
N HIS A 930 33.10 16.13 -38.27
CA HIS A 930 32.56 17.48 -38.07
C HIS A 930 32.84 18.04 -36.66
N PRO A 931 33.52 19.20 -36.51
CA PRO A 931 33.93 19.72 -35.19
C PRO A 931 32.80 19.93 -34.17
N ARG A 932 31.57 20.23 -34.60
CA ARG A 932 30.40 20.40 -33.69
C ARG A 932 29.96 19.11 -33.00
N PHE A 933 30.22 17.96 -33.65
CA PHE A 933 29.94 16.64 -33.11
C PHE A 933 31.07 16.15 -32.22
N ARG A 934 32.34 16.39 -32.57
CA ARG A 934 33.52 15.90 -31.83
C ARG A 934 33.43 16.17 -30.31
N GLU A 935 33.18 17.42 -29.93
CA GLU A 935 32.95 17.83 -28.53
C GLU A 935 31.87 16.98 -27.85
N ALA A 936 30.69 16.86 -28.48
CA ALA A 936 29.57 16.10 -27.93
C ALA A 936 29.82 14.58 -27.89
N ILE A 937 30.61 14.04 -28.83
CA ILE A 937 31.04 12.64 -28.85
C ILE A 937 31.97 12.37 -27.66
N GLU A 938 32.98 13.20 -27.45
CA GLU A 938 33.95 13.07 -26.35
C GLU A 938 33.26 13.17 -24.98
N GLU A 939 32.35 14.14 -24.77
CA GLU A 939 31.54 14.23 -23.55
C GLU A 939 30.67 12.98 -23.32
N SER A 940 30.02 12.48 -24.38
CA SER A 940 29.15 11.30 -24.32
C SER A 940 29.90 10.04 -23.93
N LEU A 941 31.10 9.84 -24.50
CA LEU A 941 31.97 8.72 -24.20
C LEU A 941 32.47 8.79 -22.75
N GLN A 942 32.89 9.96 -22.28
CA GLN A 942 33.33 10.12 -20.89
C GLN A 942 32.18 9.90 -19.89
N ALA A 943 30.95 10.31 -20.24
CA ALA A 943 29.75 10.05 -19.45
C ALA A 943 29.41 8.54 -19.36
N LEU A 944 29.64 7.76 -20.43
CA LEU A 944 29.49 6.31 -20.42
C LEU A 944 30.56 5.62 -19.57
N VAL A 945 31.84 5.92 -19.79
CA VAL A 945 32.98 5.31 -19.09
C VAL A 945 32.91 5.56 -17.58
N SER A 946 32.68 6.81 -17.17
CA SER A 946 32.50 7.16 -15.76
C SER A 946 31.28 6.47 -15.12
N THR A 947 30.20 6.28 -15.89
CA THR A 947 29.01 5.57 -15.39
C THR A 947 29.26 4.08 -15.15
N VAL A 948 30.06 3.41 -16.00
CA VAL A 948 30.46 2.00 -15.79
C VAL A 948 31.22 1.82 -14.48
N GLN A 949 32.12 2.76 -14.15
CA GLN A 949 32.92 2.74 -12.92
C GLN A 949 32.14 3.20 -11.67
N SER A 950 31.09 4.01 -11.82
CA SER A 950 30.35 4.63 -10.71
C SER A 950 29.62 3.64 -9.78
N GLU A 951 29.26 4.11 -8.58
CA GLU A 951 28.40 3.42 -7.60
C GLU A 951 26.89 3.46 -7.94
N ALA A 952 26.52 3.84 -9.17
CA ALA A 952 25.12 3.84 -9.60
C ALA A 952 24.49 2.43 -9.54
N THR A 953 23.16 2.36 -9.48
CA THR A 953 22.44 1.07 -9.38
C THR A 953 22.83 0.11 -10.49
N MET A 954 22.79 -1.20 -10.21
CA MET A 954 23.23 -2.24 -11.16
C MET A 954 22.53 -2.14 -12.53
N LYS A 955 21.28 -1.65 -12.60
CA LYS A 955 20.60 -1.36 -13.88
C LYS A 955 21.29 -0.24 -14.69
N VAL A 956 21.73 0.84 -14.04
CA VAL A 956 22.48 1.91 -14.71
C VAL A 956 23.81 1.36 -15.25
N ARG A 957 24.54 0.60 -14.44
CA ARG A 957 25.84 0.02 -14.84
C ARG A 957 25.70 -1.03 -15.95
N TRP A 958 24.65 -1.86 -15.91
CA TRP A 958 24.28 -2.81 -16.97
C TRP A 958 24.01 -2.08 -18.29
N ASN A 959 23.17 -1.04 -18.27
CA ASN A 959 22.86 -0.24 -19.46
C ASN A 959 24.10 0.50 -19.99
N ALA A 960 25.03 0.94 -19.13
CA ALA A 960 26.27 1.59 -19.56
C ALA A 960 27.30 0.60 -20.17
N CYS A 961 27.37 -0.64 -19.67
CA CYS A 961 28.19 -1.70 -20.29
C CYS A 961 27.62 -2.08 -21.66
N TYR A 962 26.29 -2.26 -21.76
CA TYR A 962 25.59 -2.47 -23.03
C TYR A 962 25.82 -1.30 -24.02
N ALA A 963 25.77 -0.06 -23.52
CA ALA A 963 26.01 1.13 -24.32
C ALA A 963 27.42 1.16 -24.93
N LEU A 964 28.47 0.91 -24.14
CA LEU A 964 29.84 0.78 -24.67
C LEU A 964 29.96 -0.36 -25.69
N GLY A 965 29.24 -1.46 -25.49
CA GLY A 965 29.16 -2.53 -26.49
C GLY A 965 28.62 -2.03 -27.84
N ASN A 966 27.55 -1.22 -27.85
CA ASN A 966 27.05 -0.62 -29.09
C ASN A 966 28.00 0.45 -29.66
N VAL A 967 28.70 1.24 -28.84
CA VAL A 967 29.78 2.14 -29.30
C VAL A 967 30.85 1.38 -30.09
N PHE A 968 31.29 0.22 -29.60
CA PHE A 968 32.32 -0.60 -30.23
C PHE A 968 31.92 -1.26 -31.56
N LYS A 969 30.64 -1.21 -31.94
CA LYS A 969 30.18 -1.64 -33.28
C LYS A 969 30.45 -0.59 -34.37
N ASN A 970 30.70 0.68 -34.00
CA ASN A 970 30.85 1.75 -34.98
C ASN A 970 32.28 1.87 -35.50
N SER A 971 32.51 1.43 -36.74
CA SER A 971 33.79 1.54 -37.44
C SER A 971 34.18 2.97 -37.84
N ALA A 972 33.30 3.97 -37.69
CA ALA A 972 33.63 5.38 -37.87
C ALA A 972 34.34 6.00 -36.65
N LEU A 973 34.34 5.33 -35.49
CA LEU A 973 35.03 5.79 -34.29
C LEU A 973 36.49 5.27 -34.24
N PRO A 974 37.46 6.07 -33.75
CA PRO A 974 38.88 5.70 -33.67
C PRO A 974 39.17 4.72 -32.51
N LEU A 975 38.62 3.51 -32.62
CA LEU A 975 38.83 2.42 -31.66
C LEU A 975 40.30 1.99 -31.63
N GLY A 976 40.89 1.88 -30.44
CA GLY A 976 42.31 1.51 -30.25
C GLY A 976 43.30 2.67 -30.36
N GLU A 977 42.95 3.74 -31.08
CA GLU A 977 43.80 4.94 -31.24
C GLU A 977 43.49 6.03 -30.21
N ALA A 978 42.21 6.32 -29.95
CA ALA A 978 41.81 7.44 -29.10
C ALA A 978 41.88 7.11 -27.60
N ALA A 979 42.36 8.06 -26.79
CA ALA A 979 42.65 7.86 -25.36
C ALA A 979 41.44 7.47 -24.48
N TRP A 980 40.21 7.71 -24.92
CA TRP A 980 39.01 7.24 -24.23
C TRP A 980 38.81 5.72 -24.34
N THR A 981 39.36 5.08 -25.39
CA THR A 981 39.20 3.64 -25.64
C THR A 981 39.90 2.81 -24.58
N THR A 982 41.14 3.18 -24.23
CA THR A 982 41.91 2.66 -23.08
C THR A 982 41.12 2.78 -21.77
N GLN A 983 40.47 3.93 -21.54
CA GLN A 983 39.64 4.14 -20.34
C GLN A 983 38.40 3.24 -20.34
N ALA A 984 37.74 3.06 -21.49
CA ALA A 984 36.58 2.18 -21.66
C ALA A 984 36.94 0.70 -21.44
N TYR A 985 38.03 0.22 -22.05
CA TYR A 985 38.52 -1.14 -21.86
C TYR A 985 38.96 -1.40 -20.41
N SER A 986 39.63 -0.44 -19.76
CA SER A 986 39.97 -0.51 -18.34
C SER A 986 38.74 -0.54 -17.42
N ALA A 987 37.74 0.30 -17.69
CA ALA A 987 36.47 0.32 -16.96
C ALA A 987 35.72 -1.02 -17.04
N LEU A 988 35.59 -1.59 -18.24
CA LEU A 988 34.96 -2.89 -18.46
C LEU A 988 35.80 -4.03 -17.82
N SER A 989 37.12 -4.01 -17.98
CA SER A 989 38.03 -5.00 -17.38
C SER A 989 38.01 -4.98 -15.85
N SER A 990 37.73 -3.84 -15.23
CA SER A 990 37.48 -3.74 -13.78
C SER A 990 36.12 -4.33 -13.39
N VAL A 991 35.07 -4.01 -14.14
CA VAL A 991 33.69 -4.43 -13.85
C VAL A 991 33.45 -5.92 -14.04
N VAL A 992 33.97 -6.53 -15.12
CA VAL A 992 33.84 -7.97 -15.38
C VAL A 992 34.49 -8.82 -14.27
N LYS A 993 35.52 -8.29 -13.61
CA LYS A 993 36.23 -8.93 -12.50
C LYS A 993 35.57 -8.76 -11.13
N SER A 994 35.07 -7.56 -10.82
CA SER A 994 34.82 -7.13 -9.44
C SER A 994 33.35 -6.81 -9.10
N CYS A 995 32.47 -6.68 -10.10
CA CYS A 995 31.09 -6.30 -9.84
C CYS A 995 30.29 -7.44 -9.20
N LYS A 996 29.70 -7.22 -8.01
CA LYS A 996 28.88 -8.24 -7.31
C LYS A 996 27.66 -8.75 -8.09
N ASN A 997 27.22 -8.06 -9.15
CA ASN A 997 26.08 -8.48 -9.96
C ASN A 997 26.52 -9.16 -11.26
N PHE A 998 26.15 -10.42 -11.42
CA PHE A 998 26.59 -11.27 -12.54
C PHE A 998 25.99 -10.82 -13.87
N LYS A 999 24.77 -10.25 -13.90
CA LYS A 999 24.23 -9.66 -15.14
C LYS A 999 25.06 -8.48 -15.64
N VAL A 1000 25.61 -7.64 -14.74
CA VAL A 1000 26.53 -6.56 -15.12
C VAL A 1000 27.85 -7.14 -15.65
N ARG A 1001 28.42 -8.16 -14.99
CA ARG A 1001 29.63 -8.86 -15.47
C ARG A 1001 29.43 -9.47 -16.87
N ILE A 1002 28.28 -10.11 -17.12
CA ILE A 1002 27.90 -10.67 -18.43
C ILE A 1002 27.95 -9.59 -19.52
N LYS A 1003 27.24 -8.46 -19.35
CA LYS A 1003 27.25 -7.39 -20.37
C LYS A 1003 28.60 -6.68 -20.49
N SER A 1004 29.42 -6.70 -19.45
CA SER A 1004 30.79 -6.21 -19.53
C SER A 1004 31.70 -7.14 -20.35
N ALA A 1005 31.65 -8.46 -20.13
CA ALA A 1005 32.34 -9.45 -20.96
C ALA A 1005 31.87 -9.41 -22.43
N MET A 1006 30.56 -9.30 -22.65
CA MET A 1006 29.95 -9.18 -23.99
C MET A 1006 30.43 -7.93 -24.74
N ALA A 1007 30.61 -6.80 -24.05
CA ALA A 1007 31.16 -5.58 -24.66
C ALA A 1007 32.64 -5.73 -25.03
N LEU A 1008 33.43 -6.43 -24.19
CA LEU A 1008 34.84 -6.72 -24.45
C LEU A 1008 35.09 -7.66 -25.64
N SER A 1009 34.04 -8.28 -26.20
CA SER A 1009 34.12 -9.20 -27.35
C SER A 1009 33.35 -8.72 -28.59
N ILE A 1010 33.14 -7.41 -28.75
CA ILE A 1010 32.49 -6.82 -29.93
C ILE A 1010 33.48 -6.35 -31.01
N PRO A 1011 34.61 -5.67 -30.70
CA PRO A 1011 35.53 -5.22 -31.74
C PRO A 1011 36.08 -6.41 -32.56
N SER A 1012 35.87 -6.37 -33.87
CA SER A 1012 36.14 -7.48 -34.81
C SER A 1012 37.53 -7.44 -35.47
N ARG A 1013 38.36 -6.45 -35.12
CA ARG A 1013 39.73 -6.30 -35.62
C ARG A 1013 40.69 -6.08 -34.45
N ARG A 1014 41.88 -6.68 -34.53
CA ARG A 1014 42.90 -6.60 -33.47
C ARG A 1014 43.33 -5.18 -33.12
N GLU A 1015 43.46 -4.32 -34.14
CA GLU A 1015 43.85 -2.92 -33.98
C GLU A 1015 42.88 -2.11 -33.10
N CYS A 1016 41.58 -2.45 -33.11
CA CYS A 1016 40.55 -1.74 -32.34
C CYS A 1016 40.71 -1.86 -30.81
N TYR A 1017 41.56 -2.78 -30.33
CA TYR A 1017 41.92 -2.92 -28.92
C TYR A 1017 43.17 -2.11 -28.52
N GLY A 1018 43.84 -1.46 -29.48
CA GLY A 1018 45.05 -0.68 -29.26
C GLY A 1018 46.30 -1.56 -29.02
N ALA A 1019 47.19 -1.08 -28.15
CA ALA A 1019 48.49 -1.70 -27.90
C ALA A 1019 48.41 -3.10 -27.27
N THR A 1020 49.48 -3.89 -27.43
CA THR A 1020 49.64 -5.26 -26.91
C THR A 1020 49.35 -5.37 -25.42
N GLU A 1021 49.78 -4.40 -24.63
CA GLU A 1021 49.56 -4.32 -23.19
C GLU A 1021 48.05 -4.20 -22.87
N GLN A 1022 47.31 -3.38 -23.62
CA GLN A 1022 45.88 -3.20 -23.40
C GLN A 1022 45.10 -4.46 -23.79
N PHE A 1023 45.46 -5.11 -24.90
CA PHE A 1023 44.87 -6.38 -25.33
C PHE A 1023 45.10 -7.50 -24.30
N CYS A 1024 46.34 -7.65 -23.83
CA CYS A 1024 46.71 -8.66 -22.85
C CYS A 1024 46.13 -8.39 -21.44
N GLN A 1025 45.89 -7.12 -21.08
CA GLN A 1025 45.14 -6.76 -19.87
C GLN A 1025 43.67 -7.21 -19.94
N ILE A 1026 43.00 -7.06 -21.09
CA ILE A 1026 41.61 -7.53 -21.30
C ILE A 1026 41.55 -9.05 -21.20
N TRP A 1027 42.47 -9.76 -21.88
CA TRP A 1027 42.63 -11.21 -21.78
C TRP A 1027 42.79 -11.67 -20.32
N SER A 1028 43.74 -11.07 -19.59
CA SER A 1028 44.01 -11.39 -18.18
C SER A 1028 42.79 -11.11 -17.29
N ALA A 1029 42.06 -10.02 -17.55
CA ALA A 1029 40.86 -9.67 -16.80
C ALA A 1029 39.71 -10.66 -17.01
N LEU A 1030 39.55 -11.19 -18.23
CA LEU A 1030 38.58 -12.23 -18.54
C LEU A 1030 38.96 -13.58 -17.89
N VAL A 1031 40.23 -13.96 -17.88
CA VAL A 1031 40.70 -15.18 -17.18
C VAL A 1031 40.47 -15.08 -15.67
N GLU A 1032 40.83 -13.96 -15.04
CA GLU A 1032 40.59 -13.74 -13.61
C GLU A 1032 39.07 -13.72 -13.28
N ALA A 1033 38.24 -13.15 -14.17
CA ALA A 1033 36.79 -13.16 -14.03
C ALA A 1033 36.18 -14.57 -14.20
N LEU A 1034 36.77 -15.44 -15.04
CA LEU A 1034 36.36 -16.82 -15.23
C LEU A 1034 36.63 -17.67 -13.98
N GLN A 1035 37.78 -17.48 -13.35
CA GLN A 1035 38.11 -18.10 -12.06
C GLN A 1035 37.12 -17.66 -10.98
N LYS A 1036 36.87 -16.35 -10.87
CA LYS A 1036 35.91 -15.75 -9.94
C LYS A 1036 34.46 -15.83 -10.41
N SER A 1037 34.08 -16.84 -11.19
CA SER A 1037 32.71 -16.98 -11.75
C SER A 1037 31.72 -17.65 -10.78
N GLU A 1038 32.23 -18.28 -9.73
CA GLU A 1038 31.45 -18.97 -8.69
C GLU A 1038 31.43 -18.20 -7.35
N ASP A 1039 32.33 -17.21 -7.20
CA ASP A 1039 32.41 -16.33 -6.03
C ASP A 1039 31.20 -15.38 -5.94
N THR A 1040 30.18 -15.77 -5.17
CA THR A 1040 29.06 -14.88 -4.80
C THR A 1040 28.60 -15.11 -3.36
N GLU A 1041 28.37 -14.01 -2.64
CA GLU A 1041 27.70 -14.00 -1.33
C GLU A 1041 26.17 -14.05 -1.47
N ASP A 1042 25.62 -13.69 -2.64
CA ASP A 1042 24.20 -13.72 -2.93
C ASP A 1042 23.83 -14.97 -3.75
N PHE A 1043 23.08 -15.87 -3.11
CA PHE A 1043 22.55 -17.09 -3.71
C PHE A 1043 21.61 -16.81 -4.90
N LEU A 1044 20.94 -15.65 -4.94
CA LEU A 1044 20.02 -15.29 -6.03
C LEU A 1044 20.75 -14.94 -7.34
N GLU A 1045 22.03 -14.57 -7.27
CA GLU A 1045 22.88 -14.31 -8.45
C GLU A 1045 23.55 -15.59 -8.98
N PHE A 1046 23.69 -16.65 -8.16
CA PHE A 1046 24.36 -17.90 -8.54
C PHE A 1046 23.77 -18.57 -9.80
N LYS A 1047 22.46 -18.40 -10.03
CA LYS A 1047 21.77 -18.88 -11.24
C LYS A 1047 22.26 -18.25 -12.55
N TYR A 1048 22.98 -17.12 -12.50
CA TYR A 1048 23.61 -16.50 -13.67
C TYR A 1048 25.09 -16.93 -13.85
N SER A 1049 25.65 -17.78 -12.98
CA SER A 1049 27.04 -18.24 -13.08
C SER A 1049 27.32 -19.00 -14.39
N ALA A 1050 26.38 -19.82 -14.85
CA ALA A 1050 26.50 -20.57 -16.10
C ALA A 1050 26.55 -19.64 -17.32
N SER A 1051 25.64 -18.67 -17.37
CA SER A 1051 25.60 -17.65 -18.43
C SER A 1051 26.84 -16.74 -18.40
N LEU A 1052 27.38 -16.43 -17.22
CA LEU A 1052 28.63 -15.69 -17.05
C LEU A 1052 29.85 -16.46 -17.56
N ARG A 1053 30.02 -17.73 -17.16
CA ARG A 1053 31.09 -18.61 -17.69
C ARG A 1053 31.01 -18.73 -19.21
N THR A 1054 29.79 -18.92 -19.73
CA THR A 1054 29.50 -19.01 -21.18
C THR A 1054 29.94 -17.75 -21.92
N GLN A 1055 29.54 -16.57 -21.46
CA GLN A 1055 29.90 -15.30 -22.09
C GLN A 1055 31.39 -14.99 -22.02
N ILE A 1056 32.07 -15.35 -20.92
CA ILE A 1056 33.52 -15.18 -20.80
C ILE A 1056 34.28 -16.16 -21.70
N CYS A 1057 33.83 -17.42 -21.84
CA CYS A 1057 34.43 -18.36 -22.78
C CYS A 1057 34.30 -17.88 -24.24
N GLN A 1058 33.16 -17.31 -24.61
CA GLN A 1058 32.97 -16.64 -25.90
C GLN A 1058 33.95 -15.48 -26.09
N ALA A 1059 34.10 -14.61 -25.09
CA ALA A 1059 35.02 -13.47 -25.17
C ALA A 1059 36.50 -13.88 -25.28
N LEU A 1060 36.93 -14.93 -24.56
CA LEU A 1060 38.28 -15.48 -24.66
C LEU A 1060 38.53 -16.07 -26.05
N LEU A 1061 37.61 -16.88 -26.59
CA LEU A 1061 37.75 -17.45 -27.96
C LEU A 1061 37.76 -16.36 -29.04
N HIS A 1062 36.95 -15.32 -28.89
CA HIS A 1062 36.95 -14.14 -29.77
C HIS A 1062 38.33 -13.47 -29.80
N LEU A 1063 38.92 -13.17 -28.64
CA LEU A 1063 40.26 -12.58 -28.57
C LEU A 1063 41.33 -13.50 -29.18
N LEU A 1064 41.27 -14.82 -28.97
CA LEU A 1064 42.21 -15.75 -29.60
C LEU A 1064 42.09 -15.78 -31.13
N SER A 1065 40.89 -15.59 -31.69
CA SER A 1065 40.70 -15.45 -33.14
C SER A 1065 41.20 -14.12 -33.74
N LEU A 1066 41.67 -13.19 -32.90
CA LEU A 1066 42.23 -11.90 -33.31
C LEU A 1066 43.70 -11.68 -32.88
N ALA A 1067 44.26 -12.54 -32.03
CA ALA A 1067 45.60 -12.37 -31.47
C ALA A 1067 46.71 -12.41 -32.54
N THR A 1068 47.75 -11.60 -32.39
CA THR A 1068 48.92 -11.57 -33.27
C THR A 1068 50.18 -12.09 -32.56
N ASN A 1069 51.28 -12.28 -33.30
CA ASN A 1069 52.55 -12.79 -32.76
C ASN A 1069 53.10 -11.99 -31.57
N THR A 1070 52.73 -10.71 -31.39
CA THR A 1070 53.12 -9.91 -30.22
C THR A 1070 52.32 -10.25 -28.96
N ASP A 1071 51.11 -10.77 -29.10
CA ASP A 1071 50.20 -11.06 -27.98
C ASP A 1071 50.43 -12.48 -27.42
N LEU A 1072 50.76 -13.43 -28.29
CA LEU A 1072 50.87 -14.86 -27.95
C LEU A 1072 51.80 -15.16 -26.76
N PRO A 1073 52.97 -14.51 -26.56
CA PRO A 1073 53.82 -14.78 -25.40
C PRO A 1073 53.12 -14.51 -24.05
N LEU A 1074 52.42 -13.38 -23.93
CA LEU A 1074 51.73 -12.96 -22.70
C LEU A 1074 50.44 -13.75 -22.45
N ILE A 1075 49.72 -14.06 -23.54
CA ILE A 1075 48.59 -15.00 -23.53
C ILE A 1075 49.06 -16.38 -23.06
N TRP A 1076 50.19 -16.88 -23.58
CA TRP A 1076 50.75 -18.19 -23.22
C TRP A 1076 51.24 -18.25 -21.77
N GLU A 1077 51.82 -17.19 -21.20
CA GLU A 1077 52.14 -17.13 -19.77
C GLU A 1077 50.88 -17.26 -18.91
N THR A 1078 49.80 -16.57 -19.30
CA THR A 1078 48.50 -16.63 -18.62
C THR A 1078 47.88 -18.04 -18.72
N ILE A 1079 47.99 -18.70 -19.88
CA ILE A 1079 47.52 -20.08 -20.09
C ILE A 1079 48.38 -21.07 -19.31
N ARG A 1080 49.71 -20.92 -19.28
CA ARG A 1080 50.62 -21.77 -18.49
C ARG A 1080 50.28 -21.73 -17.00
N ALA A 1081 49.89 -20.57 -16.48
CA ALA A 1081 49.53 -20.40 -15.07
C ALA A 1081 48.12 -20.93 -14.71
N ASN A 1082 47.17 -20.92 -15.65
CA ASN A 1082 45.74 -21.14 -15.36
C ASN A 1082 45.07 -22.22 -16.23
N GLY A 1083 45.86 -23.00 -16.98
CA GLY A 1083 45.42 -23.84 -18.09
C GLY A 1083 44.33 -24.84 -17.74
N ASP A 1084 44.50 -25.64 -16.69
CA ASP A 1084 43.52 -26.68 -16.33
C ASP A 1084 42.13 -26.10 -16.00
N ALA A 1085 42.08 -24.92 -15.39
CA ALA A 1085 40.83 -24.22 -15.11
C ALA A 1085 40.18 -23.70 -16.40
N ILE A 1086 40.95 -23.04 -17.28
CA ILE A 1086 40.46 -22.56 -18.59
C ILE A 1086 39.97 -23.74 -19.44
N LYS A 1087 40.74 -24.83 -19.52
CA LYS A 1087 40.40 -26.07 -20.22
C LYS A 1087 39.09 -26.67 -19.69
N SER A 1088 38.95 -26.78 -18.37
CA SER A 1088 37.72 -27.28 -17.74
C SER A 1088 36.49 -26.47 -18.15
N TYR A 1089 36.55 -25.13 -18.02
CA TYR A 1089 35.43 -24.25 -18.34
C TYR A 1089 35.11 -24.21 -19.85
N VAL A 1090 36.11 -24.21 -20.74
CA VAL A 1090 35.85 -24.26 -22.19
C VAL A 1090 35.27 -25.62 -22.61
N VAL A 1091 35.75 -26.73 -22.04
CA VAL A 1091 35.14 -28.05 -22.25
C VAL A 1091 33.71 -28.11 -21.70
N GLN A 1092 33.38 -27.38 -20.62
CA GLN A 1092 32.02 -27.24 -20.11
C GLN A 1092 31.14 -26.37 -21.03
N TYR A 1093 31.65 -25.24 -21.52
CA TYR A 1093 30.98 -24.35 -22.49
C TYR A 1093 30.64 -25.08 -23.80
N MET A 1094 31.51 -25.97 -24.26
CA MET A 1094 31.25 -26.86 -25.40
C MET A 1094 30.23 -27.97 -25.09
N LYS A 1095 29.88 -28.22 -23.81
CA LYS A 1095 28.96 -29.30 -23.37
C LYS A 1095 27.64 -28.81 -22.79
N SER A 1096 27.48 -27.52 -22.46
CA SER A 1096 26.24 -26.96 -21.95
C SER A 1096 25.20 -26.83 -23.07
N GLY A 1097 23.96 -27.19 -22.77
CA GLY A 1097 22.84 -27.06 -23.71
C GLY A 1097 22.52 -25.60 -24.05
N VAL A 1098 21.44 -25.41 -24.81
CA VAL A 1098 20.90 -24.07 -25.08
C VAL A 1098 20.17 -23.60 -23.82
N GLU A 1099 20.78 -22.67 -23.09
CA GLU A 1099 20.09 -21.83 -22.09
C GLU A 1099 19.60 -20.55 -22.80
N ASP A 1100 18.35 -20.16 -22.58
CA ASP A 1100 17.77 -18.98 -23.23
C ASP A 1100 18.43 -17.68 -22.74
N ASN A 1101 19.08 -16.99 -23.67
CA ASN A 1101 19.78 -15.73 -23.40
C ASN A 1101 18.81 -14.56 -23.68
N GLU A 1102 18.71 -13.58 -22.76
CA GLU A 1102 17.77 -12.44 -22.81
C GLU A 1102 17.96 -11.46 -24.00
N ALA A 1103 18.76 -11.85 -25.01
CA ALA A 1103 19.05 -11.10 -26.23
C ALA A 1103 18.66 -11.83 -27.53
N GLY A 1104 18.01 -13.00 -27.46
CA GLY A 1104 17.50 -13.73 -28.64
C GLY A 1104 18.53 -14.44 -29.53
N THR A 1105 19.83 -14.24 -29.28
CA THR A 1105 20.93 -14.98 -29.93
C THR A 1105 21.07 -16.39 -29.35
N HIS A 1106 20.35 -17.35 -29.93
CA HIS A 1106 20.54 -18.78 -29.67
C HIS A 1106 21.89 -19.26 -30.24
N THR A 1107 22.96 -19.22 -29.44
CA THR A 1107 24.27 -19.75 -29.84
C THR A 1107 24.25 -21.29 -29.89
N ASP A 1108 23.94 -21.81 -31.08
CA ASP A 1108 23.92 -23.23 -31.40
C ASP A 1108 25.29 -23.91 -31.14
N LEU A 1109 25.28 -25.20 -30.84
CA LEU A 1109 26.49 -25.99 -30.61
C LEU A 1109 27.43 -25.99 -31.84
N CYS A 1110 26.88 -25.98 -33.06
CA CYS A 1110 27.69 -25.85 -34.29
C CYS A 1110 28.38 -24.48 -34.37
N GLU A 1111 27.77 -23.40 -33.88
CA GLU A 1111 28.38 -22.07 -33.82
C GLU A 1111 29.51 -22.01 -32.78
N ARG A 1112 29.33 -22.62 -31.60
CA ARG A 1112 30.39 -22.73 -30.59
C ARG A 1112 31.61 -23.50 -31.11
N GLU A 1113 31.37 -24.60 -31.84
CA GLU A 1113 32.45 -25.38 -32.45
C GLU A 1113 33.13 -24.63 -33.60
N ARG A 1114 32.37 -23.86 -34.40
CA ARG A 1114 32.90 -22.99 -35.46
C ARG A 1114 33.82 -21.89 -34.90
N LEU A 1115 33.44 -21.25 -33.79
CA LEU A 1115 34.28 -20.26 -33.10
C LEU A 1115 35.60 -20.87 -32.59
N LEU A 1116 35.54 -22.05 -31.96
CA LEU A 1116 36.73 -22.75 -31.48
C LEU A 1116 37.66 -23.18 -32.63
N LYS A 1117 37.11 -23.71 -33.74
CA LYS A 1117 37.90 -24.08 -34.93
C LYS A 1117 38.52 -22.86 -35.61
N GLY A 1118 37.76 -21.78 -35.80
CA GLY A 1118 38.27 -20.54 -36.38
C GLY A 1118 39.43 -19.93 -35.58
N ALA A 1119 39.37 -19.98 -34.24
CA ALA A 1119 40.49 -19.58 -33.39
C ALA A 1119 41.73 -20.49 -33.58
N ILE A 1120 41.56 -21.81 -33.68
CA ILE A 1120 42.66 -22.76 -33.94
C ILE A 1120 43.29 -22.52 -35.33
N GLU A 1121 42.47 -22.26 -36.35
CA GLU A 1121 42.92 -21.99 -37.73
C GLU A 1121 43.70 -20.67 -37.82
N HIS A 1122 43.20 -19.60 -37.19
CA HIS A 1122 43.89 -18.31 -37.10
C HIS A 1122 45.24 -18.42 -36.38
N LEU A 1123 45.25 -19.03 -35.18
CA LEU A 1123 46.49 -19.24 -34.42
C LEU A 1123 47.52 -20.08 -35.20
N HIS A 1124 47.07 -21.07 -35.98
CA HIS A 1124 47.94 -21.81 -36.89
C HIS A 1124 48.53 -20.98 -38.04
N GLY A 1125 47.85 -19.91 -38.48
CA GLY A 1125 48.41 -18.94 -39.43
C GLY A 1125 49.52 -18.11 -38.77
N VAL A 1126 49.26 -17.62 -37.55
CA VAL A 1126 50.16 -16.75 -36.78
C VAL A 1126 51.43 -17.50 -36.32
N GLU A 1127 51.29 -18.67 -35.69
CA GLU A 1127 52.40 -19.46 -35.12
C GLU A 1127 53.32 -20.11 -36.17
N LYS A 1128 52.93 -20.16 -37.46
CA LYS A 1128 53.77 -20.68 -38.55
C LYS A 1128 54.90 -19.72 -38.96
N HIS A 1129 54.89 -18.45 -38.52
CA HIS A 1129 55.96 -17.51 -38.84
C HIS A 1129 57.29 -17.90 -38.16
N PRO A 1130 58.44 -17.80 -38.86
CA PRO A 1130 59.70 -18.41 -38.43
C PRO A 1130 60.34 -17.77 -37.18
N GLU A 1131 59.84 -16.61 -36.74
CA GLU A 1131 60.25 -15.90 -35.52
C GLU A 1131 59.62 -16.51 -34.25
N CYS A 1132 58.51 -17.25 -34.37
CA CYS A 1132 57.70 -17.76 -33.26
C CYS A 1132 58.27 -19.05 -32.61
N LYS A 1133 59.61 -19.18 -32.53
CA LYS A 1133 60.30 -20.45 -32.15
C LYS A 1133 60.55 -20.65 -30.66
N THR A 1134 60.22 -19.69 -29.80
CA THR A 1134 60.50 -19.71 -28.36
C THR A 1134 59.26 -19.62 -27.45
N GLY A 1135 58.08 -19.40 -28.03
CA GLY A 1135 56.79 -19.48 -27.33
C GLY A 1135 56.25 -20.92 -27.26
N GLY A 1136 55.39 -21.21 -26.28
CA GLY A 1136 54.57 -22.41 -26.32
C GLY A 1136 53.32 -22.19 -27.18
N ARG A 1137 52.83 -23.25 -27.82
CA ARG A 1137 51.77 -23.16 -28.83
C ARG A 1137 50.39 -23.08 -28.19
N VAL A 1138 49.72 -21.95 -28.38
CA VAL A 1138 48.32 -21.73 -27.98
C VAL A 1138 47.40 -22.57 -28.87
N SER A 1139 47.76 -22.75 -30.15
CA SER A 1139 47.06 -23.64 -31.11
C SER A 1139 46.88 -25.07 -30.55
N VAL A 1140 47.99 -25.73 -30.20
CA VAL A 1140 48.03 -27.12 -29.70
C VAL A 1140 47.26 -27.28 -28.38
N TYR A 1141 47.27 -26.25 -27.52
CA TYR A 1141 46.46 -26.24 -26.30
C TYR A 1141 44.96 -26.23 -26.61
N LEU A 1142 44.50 -25.45 -27.61
CA LEU A 1142 43.11 -25.49 -28.06
C LEU A 1142 42.74 -26.80 -28.79
N GLU A 1143 43.67 -27.44 -29.51
CA GLU A 1143 43.46 -28.77 -30.10
C GLU A 1143 43.26 -29.85 -29.03
N ASP A 1144 44.01 -29.79 -27.93
CA ASP A 1144 43.84 -30.65 -26.75
C ASP A 1144 42.47 -30.38 -26.07
N VAL A 1145 42.00 -29.13 -25.99
CA VAL A 1145 40.63 -28.80 -25.57
C VAL A 1145 39.57 -29.43 -26.50
N LEU A 1146 39.73 -29.28 -27.82
CA LEU A 1146 38.78 -29.77 -28.83
C LEU A 1146 38.71 -31.30 -28.89
N THR A 1147 39.85 -31.99 -28.81
CA THR A 1147 39.92 -33.46 -28.81
C THR A 1147 39.34 -34.06 -27.53
N ASN A 1148 39.54 -33.44 -26.37
CA ASN A 1148 38.87 -33.84 -25.12
C ASN A 1148 37.35 -33.63 -25.15
N HIS A 1149 36.85 -32.64 -25.90
CA HIS A 1149 35.42 -32.52 -26.19
C HIS A 1149 34.95 -33.66 -27.11
N ALA A 1150 35.59 -33.87 -28.26
CA ALA A 1150 35.21 -34.88 -29.25
C ALA A 1150 35.19 -36.31 -28.68
N GLY A 1151 36.22 -36.71 -27.92
CA GLY A 1151 36.27 -38.01 -27.24
C GLY A 1151 35.13 -38.20 -26.23
N SER A 1152 34.75 -37.12 -25.52
CA SER A 1152 33.62 -37.13 -24.59
C SER A 1152 32.25 -37.20 -25.28
N VAL A 1153 32.13 -36.75 -26.54
CA VAL A 1153 30.92 -36.91 -27.36
C VAL A 1153 30.84 -38.33 -27.90
N LEU A 1154 31.94 -38.87 -28.43
CA LEU A 1154 32.02 -40.24 -28.92
C LEU A 1154 31.64 -41.25 -27.82
N LEU A 1155 32.12 -41.04 -26.59
CA LEU A 1155 31.77 -41.87 -25.44
C LEU A 1155 30.26 -41.81 -25.11
N ARG A 1156 29.61 -40.64 -25.24
CA ARG A 1156 28.16 -40.50 -25.05
C ARG A 1156 27.37 -41.25 -26.13
N VAL A 1157 27.79 -41.18 -27.40
CA VAL A 1157 27.15 -41.93 -28.50
C VAL A 1157 27.30 -43.44 -28.32
N LEU A 1158 28.48 -43.91 -27.89
CA LEU A 1158 28.75 -45.31 -27.56
C LEU A 1158 28.01 -45.82 -26.31
N LEU A 1159 27.59 -44.93 -25.40
CA LEU A 1159 26.74 -45.26 -24.27
C LEU A 1159 25.25 -45.27 -24.66
N TYR A 1160 24.78 -44.30 -25.45
CA TYR A 1160 23.39 -44.26 -25.94
C TYR A 1160 23.04 -45.46 -26.84
N SER A 1161 23.97 -45.87 -27.70
CA SER A 1161 23.84 -47.09 -28.52
C SER A 1161 23.93 -48.39 -27.71
N LYS A 1162 24.39 -48.33 -26.45
CA LYS A 1162 24.34 -49.42 -25.45
C LYS A 1162 23.12 -49.38 -24.52
N SER A 1163 22.22 -48.40 -24.67
CA SER A 1163 20.92 -48.33 -23.97
C SER A 1163 19.72 -48.45 -24.92
N LEU A 1164 19.99 -48.70 -26.21
CA LEU A 1164 19.03 -49.01 -27.27
C LEU A 1164 19.20 -50.46 -27.79
N LEU A 1165 20.01 -51.25 -27.06
CA LEU A 1165 20.29 -52.68 -27.18
C LEU A 1165 20.09 -53.33 -25.79
#